data_AF-A0A928WA08-F1
#
_entry.id   AF-A0A928WA08-F1
#
_cell.length_a   1.000
_cell.length_b   1.000
_cell.length_c   1.000
_cell.angle_alpha   90.00
_cell.angle_beta   90.00
_cell.angle_gamma   90.00
#
_symmetry.space_group_name_H-M   'P 1'
#
loop_
_entity.id
_entity.type
_entity.pdbx_description
1 polymer ?
#
loop_
_entity_poly.entity_id
_entity_poly.type
_entity_poly.pdbx_seq_one_letter_code
_entity_poly.pdbx_strand_id
1 'polypeptide(L)'
;MAINFNQVGSFNGVVGGGQVLNNPTSLQFGPDGRLYVAEQNGTINAFTVELQNGEYVATTHEELVLGSGAEVVKSIQNHNDDGTDSDVSDRQVTGLVVTGTATNPVLYVSSSDPRIGQFEDQNLDTNSGVVTRLTWNGTAWEAVDLIRGLPRSEENHSVNGMVLSADGTKLYLNVGGNTNNGAPSNFFTYTGEYALSGTVLEIDLVDLDSRPILTDPTGGQNGTARQYIYDLPTLDDPNIANTTDGSGEDAAGMDENGPWGGNDGLNMAILPADAPMRIFADGLRNQYDIVLRQDGQLYTVDNGSNADLGGNPVDAGGTPTEQLGAGEATNTPNDGGTGDPEPLFLLQDGAYYGHPAPARANQDLPWTAYDDQGNPDTSLSSNNVPNLAGLVPEGVNIADGYIIDPSKFTSDPTRLAQSGVRIEQNSPESNSIANLGSSSNGLVEYTNGVFDGALQGSLIVTQFNGNVTLLNLNDAGTALEPLVDPTEGNAVIDEDGIFPLITGLSNPLDVTTGPDGTVWIAELGASQIDVIAPTGEVPPDNSNSDLDEDGIVNASDPFVRDQSNGSSVVLSPNQTLLWDFDANQDSNLPGPAGYGGGLTGVMVNGTTDFEAFFQEPSSLPGQIINLDNVKFNTAAGGGATVIESVSNGDPYQTPNDGEYLFHTGLTVAPTVDTFNIEWSMFNPGSQFTGSFQQIGAYIGTGDQSNYLKLVAIENPGGEFQVVLEDSDAALVNTNVQIDDLFNYSTSEQIYFNLEIDPVAGIATPSISYGTGDGNFSTVAGEAIDLNGTNVLEAIQGNYTVNGQNTGLAVGLLSSNTGQPEADTFQAVFNDIQITATGDDSETILYRVNAGGEQVAASDGGIAWSADTTTSNSPYLVDPGSNNTASFPPVEPGATIVGVPGPIFDTSRYDQLSGSPMQWAFDVAQPGLYEVRLYGGEGFAGTNDPGERVFDVAVEGAVPTSFDDIDFSAQFGYQTGGVVSSTVNVADGTLNLEFIHGVENPFVNGIEIVQLGDNTTV
;
A
#
# COMPACT_ATOMS: atom_id res chain seq x y z
N MET A 1 29.53 9.45 16.63
CA MET A 1 29.19 9.36 15.18
C MET A 1 28.16 10.44 14.96
N ALA A 2 28.22 11.19 13.87
CA ALA A 2 27.15 12.15 13.56
C ALA A 2 25.82 11.38 13.45
N ILE A 3 24.70 12.00 13.83
CA ILE A 3 23.38 11.39 13.71
C ILE A 3 23.06 11.23 12.22
N ASN A 4 23.10 9.99 11.74
CA ASN A 4 22.76 9.66 10.36
C ASN A 4 22.40 8.18 10.19
N PHE A 5 21.51 7.90 9.24
CA PHE A 5 21.06 6.56 8.86
C PHE A 5 21.13 6.40 7.34
N ASN A 6 21.46 5.19 6.89
CA ASN A 6 21.33 4.80 5.47
C ASN A 6 20.51 3.53 5.38
N GLN A 7 19.78 3.34 4.28
CA GLN A 7 19.22 2.04 3.93
C GLN A 7 20.36 1.03 3.73
N VAL A 8 20.21 -0.13 4.33
CA VAL A 8 21.19 -1.22 4.35
C VAL A 8 20.50 -2.57 4.12
N GLY A 9 19.38 -2.57 3.41
CA GLY A 9 18.66 -3.79 3.08
C GLY A 9 17.19 -3.53 2.85
N SER A 10 16.64 -4.28 1.91
CA SER A 10 15.21 -4.43 1.68
C SER A 10 14.92 -5.86 1.25
N PHE A 11 13.84 -6.46 1.73
CA PHE A 11 13.45 -7.81 1.29
C PHE A 11 11.95 -8.04 1.42
N ASN A 12 11.40 -8.76 0.45
CA ASN A 12 10.02 -9.27 0.44
C ASN A 12 9.95 -10.81 0.55
N GLY A 13 11.10 -11.44 0.80
CA GLY A 13 11.26 -12.89 0.96
C GLY A 13 12.71 -13.31 1.20
N VAL A 14 12.97 -14.61 1.14
CA VAL A 14 14.34 -15.13 1.35
C VAL A 14 15.22 -14.81 0.15
N VAL A 15 16.50 -14.53 0.39
CA VAL A 15 17.48 -14.23 -0.66
C VAL A 15 17.53 -15.34 -1.73
N GLY A 16 17.37 -14.95 -3.00
CA GLY A 16 17.28 -15.87 -4.14
C GLY A 16 15.97 -16.68 -4.22
N GLY A 17 15.01 -16.42 -3.34
CA GLY A 17 13.65 -16.94 -3.39
C GLY A 17 12.67 -15.96 -4.06
N GLY A 18 11.41 -16.38 -4.17
CA GLY A 18 10.32 -15.48 -4.58
C GLY A 18 9.80 -14.64 -3.42
N GLN A 19 8.97 -13.66 -3.74
CA GLN A 19 8.21 -12.88 -2.76
C GLN A 19 7.33 -13.82 -1.93
N VAL A 20 7.36 -13.61 -0.62
CA VAL A 20 6.48 -14.28 0.35
C VAL A 20 5.66 -13.27 1.15
N LEU A 21 6.13 -12.02 1.24
CA LEU A 21 5.42 -10.95 1.93
C LEU A 21 4.36 -10.31 1.04
N ASN A 22 3.23 -9.99 1.64
CA ASN A 22 2.10 -9.29 1.05
C ASN A 22 1.44 -8.43 2.12
N ASN A 23 1.50 -7.10 1.98
CA ASN A 23 0.91 -6.13 2.91
C ASN A 23 1.28 -6.36 4.38
N PRO A 24 2.57 -6.26 4.75
CA PRO A 24 3.00 -6.42 6.14
C PRO A 24 2.46 -5.28 7.01
N THR A 25 1.92 -5.62 8.17
CA THR A 25 1.22 -4.70 9.08
C THR A 25 1.86 -4.53 10.43
N SER A 26 2.62 -5.53 10.91
CA SER A 26 3.35 -5.37 12.17
C SER A 26 4.64 -6.18 12.17
N LEU A 27 5.68 -5.70 12.85
CA LEU A 27 6.93 -6.44 12.99
C LEU A 27 7.61 -6.27 14.35
N GLN A 28 8.22 -7.36 14.84
CA GLN A 28 9.06 -7.29 16.03
C GLN A 28 10.09 -8.42 16.08
N PHE A 29 11.29 -8.12 16.59
CA PHE A 29 12.27 -9.15 16.90
C PHE A 29 11.87 -9.99 18.11
N GLY A 30 11.96 -11.31 17.97
CA GLY A 30 11.77 -12.24 19.06
C GLY A 30 13.03 -12.52 19.86
N PRO A 31 12.88 -13.16 21.05
CA PRO A 31 14.02 -13.53 21.90
C PRO A 31 14.91 -14.63 21.29
N ASP A 32 14.47 -15.27 20.20
CA ASP A 32 15.25 -16.23 19.41
C ASP A 32 16.07 -15.57 18.30
N GLY A 33 15.97 -14.25 18.14
CA GLY A 33 16.70 -13.45 17.14
C GLY A 33 16.04 -13.41 15.77
N ARG A 34 14.85 -14.01 15.60
CA ARG A 34 14.09 -13.92 14.36
C ARG A 34 13.23 -12.67 14.32
N LEU A 35 13.00 -12.16 13.12
CA LEU A 35 12.04 -11.10 12.87
C LEU A 35 10.67 -11.74 12.62
N TYR A 36 9.69 -11.42 13.46
CA TYR A 36 8.31 -11.83 13.24
C TYR A 36 7.57 -10.71 12.54
N VAL A 37 6.82 -11.06 11.50
CA VAL A 37 6.07 -10.11 10.64
C VAL A 37 4.65 -10.61 10.51
N ALA A 38 3.68 -9.77 10.84
CA ALA A 38 2.27 -10.00 10.58
C ALA A 38 1.86 -9.34 9.27
N GLU A 39 0.87 -9.91 8.60
CA GLU A 39 0.30 -9.40 7.35
C GLU A 39 -1.17 -9.06 7.51
N GLN A 40 -1.66 -8.14 6.68
CA GLN A 40 -3.03 -7.63 6.76
C GLN A 40 -4.07 -8.76 6.72
N ASN A 41 -3.84 -9.82 5.95
CA ASN A 41 -4.76 -10.95 5.81
C ASN A 41 -4.74 -11.95 6.99
N GLY A 42 -3.84 -11.76 7.96
CA GLY A 42 -3.74 -12.56 9.18
C GLY A 42 -2.68 -13.66 9.14
N THR A 43 -1.87 -13.71 8.08
CA THR A 43 -0.68 -14.57 8.00
C THR A 43 0.39 -14.01 8.95
N ILE A 44 1.10 -14.91 9.64
CA ILE A 44 2.22 -14.54 10.52
C ILE A 44 3.47 -15.27 10.04
N ASN A 45 4.52 -14.51 9.75
CA ASN A 45 5.78 -14.97 9.20
C ASN A 45 6.90 -14.79 10.22
N ALA A 46 7.91 -15.67 10.18
CA ALA A 46 9.14 -15.55 10.97
C ALA A 46 10.38 -15.71 10.08
N PHE A 47 11.24 -14.70 10.06
CA PHE A 47 12.45 -14.65 9.25
C PHE A 47 13.71 -14.77 10.10
N THR A 48 14.67 -15.57 9.63
CA THR A 48 16.06 -15.42 10.08
C THR A 48 16.72 -14.40 9.17
N VAL A 49 17.24 -13.33 9.75
CA VAL A 49 17.90 -12.23 9.03
C VAL A 49 19.39 -12.23 9.30
N GLU A 50 20.19 -11.98 8.28
CA GLU A 50 21.65 -11.92 8.36
C GLU A 50 22.19 -10.74 7.55
N LEU A 51 23.30 -10.17 8.01
CA LEU A 51 24.06 -9.18 7.24
C LEU A 51 24.99 -9.89 6.25
N GLN A 52 24.73 -9.75 4.95
CA GLN A 52 25.53 -10.29 3.86
C GLN A 52 25.96 -9.18 2.91
N ASN A 53 27.26 -9.08 2.62
CA ASN A 53 27.83 -8.05 1.74
C ASN A 53 27.52 -6.58 2.12
N GLY A 54 27.13 -6.32 3.37
CA GLY A 54 26.76 -4.98 3.84
C GLY A 54 25.25 -4.74 3.87
N GLU A 55 24.45 -5.71 3.45
CA GLU A 55 22.99 -5.63 3.40
C GLU A 55 22.32 -6.69 4.30
N TYR A 56 21.25 -6.31 4.97
CA TYR A 56 20.40 -7.22 5.70
C TYR A 56 19.49 -7.98 4.73
N VAL A 57 19.59 -9.31 4.76
CA VAL A 57 18.77 -10.20 3.94
C VAL A 57 18.11 -11.28 4.79
N ALA A 58 16.92 -11.72 4.40
CA ALA A 58 16.30 -12.90 4.99
C ALA A 58 16.92 -14.19 4.39
N THR A 59 17.35 -15.11 5.24
CA THR A 59 18.00 -16.37 4.83
C THR A 59 17.10 -17.58 5.01
N THR A 60 16.13 -17.50 5.91
CA THR A 60 15.11 -18.54 6.12
C THR A 60 13.78 -17.89 6.48
N HIS A 61 12.69 -18.54 6.09
CA HIS A 61 11.31 -18.13 6.36
C HIS A 61 10.50 -19.31 6.93
N GLU A 62 9.61 -19.00 7.87
CA GLU A 62 8.58 -19.89 8.40
C GLU A 62 7.25 -19.13 8.42
N GLU A 63 6.23 -19.65 7.74
CA GLU A 63 4.83 -19.27 7.99
C GLU A 63 4.35 -20.02 9.26
N LEU A 64 3.81 -19.29 10.24
CA LEU A 64 3.43 -19.87 11.52
C LEU A 64 2.11 -20.64 11.40
N VAL A 65 2.21 -21.96 11.58
CA VAL A 65 1.05 -22.86 11.57
C VAL A 65 0.91 -23.66 12.86
N LEU A 66 -0.33 -23.98 13.20
CA LEU A 66 -0.69 -24.89 14.28
C LEU A 66 -0.23 -26.32 13.97
N GLY A 67 -0.21 -27.19 14.99
CA GLY A 67 0.08 -28.62 14.79
C GLY A 67 -0.87 -29.36 13.84
N SER A 68 -2.03 -28.77 13.51
CA SER A 68 -2.96 -29.25 12.47
C SER A 68 -2.54 -28.88 11.04
N GLY A 69 -1.62 -27.93 10.87
CA GLY A 69 -1.25 -27.31 9.60
C GLY A 69 -2.10 -26.08 9.23
N ALA A 70 -3.04 -25.65 10.08
CA ALA A 70 -3.79 -24.42 9.87
C ALA A 70 -3.00 -23.20 10.34
N GLU A 71 -3.15 -22.07 9.66
CA GLU A 71 -2.52 -20.80 10.05
C GLU A 71 -3.00 -20.33 11.42
N VAL A 72 -2.09 -19.72 12.18
CA VAL A 72 -2.28 -19.46 13.61
C VAL A 72 -3.48 -18.54 13.93
N VAL A 73 -3.73 -17.52 13.11
CA VAL A 73 -4.79 -16.52 13.29
C VAL A 73 -5.91 -16.71 12.28
N LYS A 74 -5.62 -16.91 10.99
CA LYS A 74 -6.61 -17.22 9.96
C LYS A 74 -7.38 -18.52 10.20
N SER A 75 -7.01 -19.34 11.18
CA SER A 75 -7.85 -20.46 11.62
C SER A 75 -9.09 -20.05 12.41
N ILE A 76 -9.23 -18.79 12.85
CA ILE A 76 -10.41 -18.28 13.55
C ILE A 76 -11.60 -18.17 12.58
N GLN A 77 -12.79 -18.60 13.03
CA GLN A 77 -14.04 -18.46 12.28
C GLN A 77 -14.54 -17.01 12.37
N ASN A 78 -14.78 -16.36 11.22
CA ASN A 78 -15.46 -15.06 11.17
C ASN A 78 -16.99 -15.25 11.22
N HIS A 79 -17.70 -14.22 11.64
CA HIS A 79 -19.15 -14.21 11.76
C HIS A 79 -19.72 -12.98 11.04
N ASN A 80 -20.99 -13.02 10.69
CA ASN A 80 -21.74 -11.86 10.23
C ASN A 80 -22.25 -11.04 11.42
N ASP A 81 -22.79 -9.84 11.18
CA ASP A 81 -23.25 -8.98 12.28
C ASP A 81 -24.48 -9.54 13.02
N ASP A 82 -25.17 -10.53 12.43
CA ASP A 82 -26.22 -11.33 13.08
C ASP A 82 -25.69 -12.55 13.88
N GLY A 83 -24.37 -12.71 13.97
CA GLY A 83 -23.68 -13.78 14.68
C GLY A 83 -23.59 -15.11 13.92
N THR A 84 -24.10 -15.20 12.68
CA THR A 84 -23.97 -16.41 11.86
C THR A 84 -22.57 -16.55 11.25
N ASP A 85 -22.12 -17.78 10.97
CA ASP A 85 -20.81 -18.03 10.36
C ASP A 85 -20.65 -17.30 9.00
N SER A 86 -19.49 -16.69 8.78
CA SER A 86 -19.06 -16.12 7.49
C SER A 86 -18.10 -17.06 6.75
N ASP A 87 -18.19 -17.09 5.41
CA ASP A 87 -17.28 -17.86 4.55
C ASP A 87 -15.92 -17.15 4.34
N VAL A 88 -15.74 -15.94 4.87
CA VAL A 88 -14.51 -15.15 4.78
C VAL A 88 -13.41 -15.80 5.63
N SER A 89 -12.29 -16.14 5.00
CA SER A 89 -11.20 -16.88 5.64
C SER A 89 -10.06 -16.04 6.20
N ASP A 90 -9.93 -14.79 5.76
CA ASP A 90 -8.85 -13.91 6.21
C ASP A 90 -9.19 -13.27 7.56
N ARG A 91 -8.20 -12.65 8.20
CA ARG A 91 -8.35 -11.92 9.46
C ARG A 91 -7.52 -10.64 9.38
N GLN A 92 -8.12 -9.48 9.66
CA GLN A 92 -7.35 -8.24 9.73
C GLN A 92 -6.41 -8.32 10.93
N VAL A 93 -5.09 -8.25 10.72
CA VAL A 93 -4.10 -8.19 11.83
C VAL A 93 -3.32 -6.88 11.73
N THR A 94 -3.32 -6.12 12.82
CA THR A 94 -2.67 -4.79 12.90
C THR A 94 -1.86 -4.60 14.19
N GLY A 95 -1.64 -5.66 14.95
CA GLY A 95 -0.81 -5.61 16.15
C GLY A 95 -0.16 -6.93 16.53
N LEU A 96 1.12 -6.85 16.87
CA LEU A 96 1.94 -8.00 17.26
C LEU A 96 2.89 -7.62 18.40
N VAL A 97 2.95 -8.44 19.45
CA VAL A 97 4.02 -8.39 20.46
C VAL A 97 4.69 -9.73 20.63
N VAL A 98 6.02 -9.74 20.60
CA VAL A 98 6.86 -10.93 20.75
C VAL A 98 7.57 -10.91 22.10
N THR A 99 7.52 -12.03 22.83
CA THR A 99 8.14 -12.22 24.16
C THR A 99 8.55 -13.69 24.37
N GLY A 100 8.73 -14.10 25.62
CA GLY A 100 9.05 -15.45 26.01
C GLY A 100 10.56 -15.70 26.07
N THR A 101 11.02 -16.81 25.50
CA THR A 101 12.44 -17.19 25.51
C THR A 101 12.88 -17.67 24.14
N ALA A 102 14.18 -17.66 23.85
CA ALA A 102 14.72 -18.15 22.58
C ALA A 102 14.28 -19.58 22.20
N THR A 103 13.96 -20.44 23.17
CA THR A 103 13.48 -21.81 22.93
C THR A 103 11.97 -21.96 22.96
N ASN A 104 11.26 -20.98 23.53
CA ASN A 104 9.79 -20.94 23.62
C ASN A 104 9.37 -19.48 23.40
N PRO A 105 9.44 -18.95 22.17
CA PRO A 105 8.88 -17.65 21.85
C PRO A 105 7.36 -17.67 22.08
N VAL A 106 6.84 -16.52 22.49
CA VAL A 106 5.42 -16.27 22.73
C VAL A 106 5.04 -15.01 21.97
N LEU A 107 3.95 -15.06 21.20
CA LEU A 107 3.41 -13.91 20.49
C LEU A 107 2.02 -13.59 21.06
N TYR A 108 1.69 -12.31 21.13
CA TYR A 108 0.33 -11.80 21.29
C TYR A 108 -0.04 -11.11 19.98
N VAL A 109 -1.21 -11.44 19.43
CA VAL A 109 -1.67 -10.92 18.15
C VAL A 109 -3.09 -10.40 18.32
N SER A 110 -3.36 -9.18 17.86
CA SER A 110 -4.71 -8.63 17.74
C SER A 110 -5.23 -8.91 16.33
N SER A 111 -6.50 -9.27 16.22
CA SER A 111 -7.14 -9.48 14.93
C SER A 111 -8.63 -9.14 14.93
N SER A 112 -9.17 -8.82 13.76
CA SER A 112 -10.60 -8.52 13.53
C SER A 112 -11.12 -9.22 12.25
N ASP A 113 -12.42 -9.11 11.99
CA ASP A 113 -13.00 -9.40 10.67
C ASP A 113 -12.30 -8.55 9.59
N PRO A 114 -11.94 -9.11 8.42
CA PRO A 114 -11.21 -8.38 7.39
C PRO A 114 -12.09 -7.57 6.44
N ARG A 115 -13.42 -7.70 6.51
CA ARG A 115 -14.31 -6.91 5.66
C ARG A 115 -14.27 -5.43 6.06
N ILE A 116 -14.45 -4.56 5.08
CA ILE A 116 -14.49 -3.10 5.24
C ILE A 116 -15.77 -2.61 4.57
N GLY A 117 -16.68 -2.05 5.35
CA GLY A 117 -17.87 -1.36 4.87
C GLY A 117 -17.61 0.12 4.65
N GLN A 118 -18.05 0.64 3.50
CA GLN A 118 -17.98 2.05 3.15
C GLN A 118 -19.28 2.43 2.47
N PHE A 119 -20.04 3.35 3.06
CA PHE A 119 -21.38 3.77 2.56
C PHE A 119 -22.45 2.66 2.51
N GLU A 120 -22.07 1.40 2.65
CA GLU A 120 -22.91 0.21 2.63
C GLU A 120 -22.36 -0.82 3.62
N ASP A 121 -23.25 -1.35 4.46
CA ASP A 121 -22.98 -2.43 5.41
C ASP A 121 -22.59 -3.74 4.69
N GLN A 122 -21.45 -4.33 5.09
CA GLN A 122 -20.94 -5.61 4.56
C GLN A 122 -21.35 -6.82 5.43
N ASN A 123 -22.28 -6.59 6.35
CA ASN A 123 -22.79 -7.52 7.34
C ASN A 123 -21.64 -8.17 8.11
N LEU A 124 -20.62 -7.39 8.47
CA LEU A 124 -19.45 -7.89 9.18
C LEU A 124 -19.68 -7.86 10.68
N ASP A 125 -18.98 -8.71 11.42
CA ASP A 125 -19.17 -8.77 12.87
C ASP A 125 -18.46 -7.59 13.57
N THR A 126 -19.26 -6.64 14.07
CA THR A 126 -18.76 -5.48 14.83
C THR A 126 -18.20 -5.83 16.22
N ASN A 127 -18.30 -7.09 16.67
CA ASN A 127 -17.64 -7.66 17.86
C ASN A 127 -16.49 -8.63 17.51
N SER A 128 -15.97 -8.59 16.27
CA SER A 128 -15.01 -9.59 15.77
C SER A 128 -13.58 -9.50 16.32
N GLY A 129 -13.27 -8.52 17.16
CA GLY A 129 -11.94 -8.29 17.71
C GLY A 129 -11.50 -9.39 18.68
N VAL A 130 -10.29 -9.91 18.49
CA VAL A 130 -9.71 -11.02 19.27
C VAL A 130 -8.25 -10.73 19.61
N VAL A 131 -7.84 -11.03 20.85
CA VAL A 131 -6.43 -11.12 21.24
C VAL A 131 -6.04 -12.59 21.37
N THR A 132 -5.15 -13.07 20.50
CA THR A 132 -4.66 -14.45 20.50
C THR A 132 -3.24 -14.51 21.05
N ARG A 133 -2.98 -15.48 21.95
CA ARG A 133 -1.61 -15.84 22.35
C ARG A 133 -1.14 -17.06 21.59
N LEU A 134 0.00 -16.93 20.93
CA LEU A 134 0.73 -18.03 20.29
C LEU A 134 1.91 -18.44 21.16
N THR A 135 2.14 -19.74 21.32
CA THR A 135 3.27 -20.26 22.09
C THR A 135 3.93 -21.40 21.34
N TRP A 136 5.23 -21.29 21.11
CA TRP A 136 6.02 -22.41 20.58
C TRP A 136 6.34 -23.40 21.71
N ASN A 137 5.90 -24.65 21.55
CA ASN A 137 6.11 -25.70 22.56
C ASN A 137 7.37 -26.57 22.32
N GLY A 138 8.20 -26.21 21.33
CA GLY A 138 9.35 -27.00 20.89
C GLY A 138 9.07 -27.90 19.68
N THR A 139 7.81 -28.08 19.28
CA THR A 139 7.42 -28.93 18.14
C THR A 139 6.37 -28.32 17.22
N ALA A 140 5.46 -27.51 17.75
CA ALA A 140 4.41 -26.82 17.01
C ALA A 140 4.03 -25.52 17.73
N TRP A 141 3.39 -24.61 17.00
CA TRP A 141 2.69 -23.48 17.59
C TRP A 141 1.35 -23.93 18.18
N GLU A 142 1.05 -23.40 19.36
CA GLU A 142 -0.25 -23.49 20.03
C GLU A 142 -0.87 -22.11 20.10
N ALA A 143 -2.17 -22.00 19.82
CA ALA A 143 -2.92 -20.76 19.91
C ALA A 143 -4.01 -20.84 20.98
N VAL A 144 -4.17 -19.76 21.76
CA VAL A 144 -5.25 -19.58 22.72
C VAL A 144 -5.79 -18.16 22.59
N ASP A 145 -7.09 -18.02 22.29
CA ASP A 145 -7.79 -16.75 22.23
C ASP A 145 -8.04 -16.24 23.65
N LEU A 146 -7.30 -15.21 24.06
CA LEU A 146 -7.35 -14.70 25.43
C LEU A 146 -8.65 -13.95 25.70
N ILE A 147 -9.01 -13.06 24.78
CA ILE A 147 -10.20 -12.21 24.81
C ILE A 147 -10.84 -12.25 23.44
N ARG A 148 -12.16 -12.48 23.38
CA ARG A 148 -12.98 -12.43 22.16
C ARG A 148 -14.14 -11.47 22.38
N GLY A 149 -14.65 -10.86 21.30
CA GLY A 149 -15.79 -9.94 21.37
C GLY A 149 -15.40 -8.46 21.47
N LEU A 150 -14.17 -8.09 21.11
CA LEU A 150 -13.76 -6.68 21.15
C LEU A 150 -14.40 -5.91 19.99
N PRO A 151 -14.85 -4.67 20.20
CA PRO A 151 -15.54 -3.94 19.16
C PRO A 151 -14.58 -3.52 18.05
N ARG A 152 -15.14 -3.41 16.85
CA ARG A 152 -14.51 -2.78 15.70
C ARG A 152 -15.54 -1.92 14.97
N SER A 153 -15.11 -1.00 14.10
CA SER A 153 -16.04 -0.22 13.28
C SER A 153 -16.72 -1.09 12.22
N GLU A 154 -17.47 -0.51 11.29
CA GLU A 154 -17.79 -1.15 10.02
C GLU A 154 -16.69 -0.91 8.97
N GLU A 155 -15.96 0.20 9.08
CA GLU A 155 -14.92 0.60 8.12
C GLU A 155 -13.56 -0.10 8.36
N ASN A 156 -12.48 0.55 8.80
CA ASN A 156 -11.15 -0.05 8.93
C ASN A 156 -10.58 0.05 10.36
N HIS A 157 -11.27 0.76 11.26
CA HIS A 157 -10.87 0.89 12.66
C HIS A 157 -11.10 -0.45 13.40
N SER A 158 -10.05 -0.92 14.06
CA SER A 158 -9.98 -2.27 14.61
C SER A 158 -9.25 -2.31 15.96
N VAL A 159 -9.07 -3.51 16.49
CA VAL A 159 -8.12 -3.75 17.59
C VAL A 159 -6.70 -3.74 17.01
N ASN A 160 -5.88 -2.78 17.42
CA ASN A 160 -4.58 -2.52 16.80
C ASN A 160 -3.40 -2.94 17.68
N GLY A 161 -2.32 -2.16 17.68
CA GLY A 161 -1.09 -2.39 18.40
C GLY A 161 -1.28 -2.56 19.91
N MET A 162 -0.31 -3.22 20.51
CA MET A 162 -0.31 -3.54 21.94
C MET A 162 1.11 -3.50 22.49
N VAL A 163 1.22 -3.33 23.81
CA VAL A 163 2.53 -3.38 24.48
C VAL A 163 2.43 -4.04 25.85
N LEU A 164 3.44 -4.84 26.19
CA LEU A 164 3.54 -5.43 27.52
C LEU A 164 4.02 -4.39 28.53
N SER A 165 3.40 -4.41 29.71
CA SER A 165 4.00 -3.80 30.89
C SER A 165 5.40 -4.35 31.16
N ALA A 166 6.27 -3.54 31.79
CA ALA A 166 7.68 -3.88 32.01
C ALA A 166 7.90 -5.18 32.82
N ASP A 167 6.93 -5.61 33.64
CA ASP A 167 7.01 -6.88 34.39
C ASP A 167 6.29 -8.05 33.67
N GLY A 168 5.68 -7.79 32.52
CA GLY A 168 4.97 -8.77 31.69
C GLY A 168 3.64 -9.24 32.29
N THR A 169 3.11 -8.58 33.33
CA THR A 169 1.86 -9.00 34.00
C THR A 169 0.61 -8.40 33.37
N LYS A 170 0.77 -7.36 32.58
CA LYS A 170 -0.29 -6.65 31.86
C LYS A 170 0.05 -6.45 30.39
N LEU A 171 -1.00 -6.37 29.58
CA LEU A 171 -0.96 -5.98 28.19
C LEU A 171 -1.82 -4.71 28.01
N TYR A 172 -1.26 -3.68 27.41
CA TYR A 172 -2.01 -2.50 26.97
C TYR A 172 -2.39 -2.69 25.51
N LEU A 173 -3.68 -2.56 25.17
CA LEU A 173 -4.22 -2.79 23.82
C LEU A 173 -4.94 -1.55 23.33
N ASN A 174 -4.64 -1.14 22.10
CA ASN A 174 -5.37 -0.12 21.37
C ASN A 174 -6.66 -0.70 20.76
N VAL A 175 -7.79 -0.03 21.00
CA VAL A 175 -9.09 -0.34 20.38
C VAL A 175 -9.59 0.92 19.66
N GLY A 176 -9.71 0.83 18.34
CA GLY A 176 -10.22 1.90 17.49
C GLY A 176 -11.66 2.30 17.85
N GLY A 177 -12.00 3.55 17.53
CA GLY A 177 -13.34 4.12 17.55
C GLY A 177 -14.17 3.57 16.38
N ASN A 178 -15.49 3.61 16.48
CA ASN A 178 -16.36 3.10 15.42
C ASN A 178 -16.74 4.17 14.38
N THR A 179 -16.40 5.43 14.64
CA THR A 179 -16.86 6.57 13.83
C THR A 179 -15.74 7.57 13.55
N ASN A 180 -16.01 8.50 12.63
CA ASN A 180 -15.06 9.56 12.32
C ASN A 180 -14.87 10.58 13.47
N ASN A 181 -15.98 11.12 14.00
CA ASN A 181 -15.95 12.21 14.99
C ASN A 181 -16.84 11.95 16.23
N GLY A 182 -17.33 10.72 16.38
CA GLY A 182 -18.11 10.22 17.51
C GLY A 182 -19.61 10.01 17.23
N ALA A 183 -20.14 10.61 16.15
CA ALA A 183 -21.49 10.34 15.68
C ALA A 183 -21.49 9.31 14.55
N PRO A 184 -22.56 8.49 14.42
CA PRO A 184 -22.78 7.71 13.22
C PRO A 184 -22.76 8.56 11.95
N SER A 185 -22.20 8.04 10.88
CA SER A 185 -22.17 8.69 9.57
C SER A 185 -22.22 7.67 8.45
N ASN A 186 -22.60 8.14 7.26
CA ASN A 186 -22.73 7.37 6.05
C ASN A 186 -21.44 6.61 5.70
N PHE A 187 -20.28 7.26 5.82
CA PHE A 187 -18.99 6.63 5.52
C PHE A 187 -18.73 5.40 6.40
N PHE A 188 -19.10 5.49 7.69
CA PHE A 188 -19.00 4.42 8.68
C PHE A 188 -20.33 3.66 8.83
N THR A 189 -21.11 3.57 7.74
CA THR A 189 -22.36 2.79 7.61
C THR A 189 -23.36 2.99 8.77
N TYR A 190 -23.36 4.18 9.35
CA TYR A 190 -24.20 4.59 10.48
C TYR A 190 -24.06 3.74 11.77
N THR A 191 -22.93 3.05 11.95
CA THR A 191 -22.59 2.42 13.23
C THR A 191 -22.29 3.47 14.29
N GLY A 192 -22.70 3.20 15.53
CA GLY A 192 -22.38 4.06 16.68
C GLY A 192 -21.12 3.66 17.43
N GLU A 193 -20.65 4.55 18.31
CA GLU A 193 -19.55 4.26 19.23
C GLU A 193 -19.99 3.31 20.36
N TYR A 194 -19.26 2.22 20.53
CA TYR A 194 -19.56 1.18 21.52
C TYR A 194 -18.90 1.44 22.88
N ALA A 195 -19.23 0.60 23.86
CA ALA A 195 -18.70 0.72 25.21
C ALA A 195 -17.17 0.56 25.30
N LEU A 196 -16.47 -0.02 24.32
CA LEU A 196 -15.01 -0.20 24.36
C LEU A 196 -14.27 0.45 23.18
N SER A 197 -15.00 1.09 22.26
CA SER A 197 -14.40 1.77 21.12
C SER A 197 -13.65 3.04 21.54
N GLY A 198 -12.55 3.35 20.84
CA GLY A 198 -11.73 4.54 21.08
C GLY A 198 -11.02 4.52 22.44
N THR A 199 -10.49 3.36 22.85
CA THR A 199 -9.86 3.17 24.17
C THR A 199 -8.47 2.54 24.09
N VAL A 200 -7.73 2.73 25.19
CA VAL A 200 -6.63 1.82 25.56
C VAL A 200 -7.13 0.94 26.70
N LEU A 201 -7.11 -0.37 26.49
CA LEU A 201 -7.45 -1.36 27.50
C LEU A 201 -6.20 -1.81 28.25
N GLU A 202 -6.30 -1.94 29.58
CA GLU A 202 -5.30 -2.61 30.41
C GLU A 202 -5.81 -4.01 30.75
N ILE A 203 -5.19 -5.04 30.17
CA ILE A 203 -5.54 -6.46 30.32
C ILE A 203 -4.64 -7.08 31.40
N ASP A 204 -5.24 -7.78 32.36
CA ASP A 204 -4.55 -8.52 33.43
C ASP A 204 -4.24 -9.95 32.97
N LEU A 205 -2.98 -10.16 32.56
CA LEU A 205 -2.52 -11.47 32.10
C LEU A 205 -2.43 -12.49 33.25
N VAL A 206 -2.24 -12.03 34.48
CA VAL A 206 -2.16 -12.92 35.67
C VAL A 206 -3.54 -13.49 35.99
N ASP A 207 -4.59 -12.69 35.87
CA ASP A 207 -5.97 -13.17 35.98
C ASP A 207 -6.28 -14.18 34.87
N LEU A 208 -6.04 -13.82 33.60
CA LEU A 208 -6.25 -14.70 32.45
C LEU A 208 -5.54 -16.05 32.60
N ASP A 209 -4.27 -16.05 33.00
CA ASP A 209 -3.50 -17.29 33.20
C ASP A 209 -3.99 -18.14 34.38
N SER A 210 -4.75 -17.54 35.30
CA SER A 210 -5.36 -18.26 36.43
C SER A 210 -6.69 -18.91 36.06
N ARG A 211 -7.30 -18.51 34.93
CA ARG A 211 -8.60 -19.00 34.46
C ARG A 211 -8.45 -20.31 33.67
N PRO A 212 -9.52 -21.13 33.60
CA PRO A 212 -9.51 -22.32 32.77
C PRO A 212 -9.45 -21.94 31.29
N ILE A 213 -8.64 -22.66 30.52
CA ILE A 213 -8.75 -22.65 29.06
C ILE A 213 -10.00 -23.48 28.69
N LEU A 214 -10.89 -22.84 27.95
CA LEU A 214 -12.13 -23.39 27.41
C LEU A 214 -11.92 -23.83 25.96
N THR A 215 -12.84 -24.66 25.46
CA THR A 215 -12.82 -25.13 24.07
C THR A 215 -14.12 -24.71 23.40
N ASP A 216 -13.97 -23.90 22.36
CA ASP A 216 -15.03 -23.62 21.41
C ASP A 216 -14.95 -24.69 20.30
N PRO A 217 -15.93 -25.60 20.16
CA PRO A 217 -15.87 -26.67 19.18
C PRO A 217 -16.00 -26.21 17.73
N THR A 218 -16.48 -24.99 17.48
CA THR A 218 -16.78 -24.43 16.14
C THR A 218 -16.10 -23.10 15.88
N GLY A 219 -15.45 -22.49 16.86
CA GLY A 219 -14.77 -21.19 16.70
C GLY A 219 -13.57 -21.19 15.76
N GLY A 220 -13.19 -22.33 15.21
CA GLY A 220 -12.20 -22.44 14.14
C GLY A 220 -12.86 -22.80 12.80
N GLN A 221 -12.26 -22.32 11.71
CA GLN A 221 -12.78 -22.55 10.36
C GLN A 221 -13.00 -24.03 10.06
N ASN A 222 -13.97 -24.31 9.19
CA ASN A 222 -14.39 -25.66 8.81
C ASN A 222 -14.88 -26.52 10.00
N GLY A 223 -15.45 -25.88 11.02
CA GLY A 223 -15.94 -26.54 12.23
C GLY A 223 -14.83 -27.16 13.08
N THR A 224 -13.65 -26.54 13.07
CA THR A 224 -12.53 -26.92 13.93
C THR A 224 -12.62 -26.23 15.27
N ALA A 225 -11.98 -26.80 16.29
CA ALA A 225 -12.06 -26.27 17.63
C ALA A 225 -10.97 -25.22 17.89
N ARG A 226 -11.31 -24.15 18.60
CA ARG A 226 -10.39 -23.15 19.15
C ARG A 226 -10.33 -23.22 20.67
N GLN A 227 -9.17 -22.92 21.23
CA GLN A 227 -9.00 -22.76 22.67
C GLN A 227 -9.14 -21.29 23.02
N TYR A 228 -9.87 -20.96 24.07
CA TYR A 228 -10.07 -19.58 24.51
C TYR A 228 -10.13 -19.45 26.04
N ILE A 229 -10.09 -18.22 26.58
CA ILE A 229 -10.17 -17.97 28.02
C ILE A 229 -11.37 -17.13 28.41
N TYR A 230 -11.63 -16.02 27.71
CA TYR A 230 -12.65 -15.06 28.11
C TYR A 230 -13.41 -14.50 26.90
N ASP A 231 -14.72 -14.59 26.97
CA ASP A 231 -15.64 -13.89 26.07
C ASP A 231 -16.15 -12.64 26.78
N LEU A 232 -16.12 -11.51 26.09
CA LEU A 232 -16.81 -10.32 26.57
C LEU A 232 -18.32 -10.59 26.53
N PRO A 233 -19.06 -10.39 27.64
CA PRO A 233 -20.51 -10.39 27.56
C PRO A 233 -20.98 -9.25 26.65
N THR A 234 -22.14 -9.43 26.05
CA THR A 234 -22.83 -8.50 25.16
C THR A 234 -24.16 -8.05 25.79
N LEU A 235 -24.88 -7.14 25.13
CA LEU A 235 -26.21 -6.69 25.54
C LEU A 235 -27.28 -7.71 25.10
N ASP A 236 -28.35 -7.87 25.89
CA ASP A 236 -29.57 -8.64 25.53
C ASP A 236 -30.26 -7.92 24.36
N ASP A 237 -30.10 -8.44 23.15
CA ASP A 237 -30.64 -7.91 21.92
C ASP A 237 -32.17 -8.08 21.90
N PRO A 238 -32.94 -6.97 21.87
CA PRO A 238 -34.40 -7.04 21.89
C PRO A 238 -35.01 -7.71 20.64
N ASN A 239 -34.22 -7.98 19.60
CA ASN A 239 -34.63 -8.66 18.37
C ASN A 239 -34.39 -10.16 18.39
N ILE A 240 -33.61 -10.66 19.36
CA ILE A 240 -33.33 -12.08 19.55
C ILE A 240 -34.20 -12.63 20.69
N ALA A 241 -34.53 -13.92 20.61
CA ALA A 241 -35.39 -14.55 21.59
C ALA A 241 -34.54 -15.23 22.66
N ASN A 242 -34.71 -14.81 23.92
CA ASN A 242 -34.07 -15.42 25.09
C ASN A 242 -34.50 -16.88 25.32
N THR A 243 -33.82 -17.81 24.65
CA THR A 243 -34.12 -19.25 24.67
C THR A 243 -32.84 -20.07 24.65
N THR A 244 -32.57 -20.79 25.75
CA THR A 244 -31.46 -21.76 25.83
C THR A 244 -31.65 -22.93 24.86
N ASP A 245 -31.09 -22.84 23.68
CA ASP A 245 -31.11 -23.88 22.64
C ASP A 245 -29.74 -24.15 21.99
N GLY A 246 -28.70 -23.43 22.43
CA GLY A 246 -27.34 -23.51 21.91
C GLY A 246 -27.13 -22.69 20.65
N SER A 247 -27.94 -21.65 20.44
CA SER A 247 -27.80 -20.64 19.39
C SER A 247 -28.47 -19.34 19.79
N GLY A 248 -27.91 -18.19 19.41
CA GLY A 248 -28.38 -16.89 19.89
C GLY A 248 -28.22 -16.76 21.40
N GLU A 249 -29.26 -16.25 22.07
CA GLU A 249 -29.22 -15.88 23.48
C GLU A 249 -29.93 -16.90 24.40
N ASP A 250 -29.34 -17.10 25.58
CA ASP A 250 -29.91 -17.95 26.61
C ASP A 250 -31.13 -17.31 27.32
N ALA A 251 -31.71 -18.01 28.28
CA ALA A 251 -32.89 -17.52 29.01
C ALA A 251 -32.64 -16.25 29.85
N ALA A 252 -31.39 -15.82 30.01
CA ALA A 252 -30.97 -14.63 30.73
C ALA A 252 -30.50 -13.49 29.80
N GLY A 253 -30.49 -13.70 28.48
CA GLY A 253 -30.00 -12.72 27.49
C GLY A 253 -28.50 -12.81 27.20
N MET A 254 -27.85 -13.92 27.54
CA MET A 254 -26.42 -14.11 27.28
C MET A 254 -26.20 -14.93 26.01
N ASP A 255 -25.27 -14.51 25.16
CA ASP A 255 -24.89 -15.28 23.96
C ASP A 255 -24.38 -16.70 24.28
N GLU A 256 -24.97 -17.71 23.65
CA GLU A 256 -24.65 -19.13 23.89
C GLU A 256 -23.46 -19.63 23.06
N ASN A 257 -23.14 -18.97 21.93
CA ASN A 257 -22.14 -19.42 20.96
C ASN A 257 -20.95 -18.46 20.79
N GLY A 258 -20.64 -17.69 21.84
CA GLY A 258 -19.58 -16.69 21.82
C GLY A 258 -20.11 -15.30 21.51
N PRO A 259 -19.27 -14.26 21.61
CA PRO A 259 -19.68 -12.87 21.69
C PRO A 259 -19.88 -12.21 20.32
N TRP A 260 -20.35 -12.97 19.34
CA TRP A 260 -20.31 -12.61 17.92
C TRP A 260 -21.60 -11.93 17.46
N GLY A 261 -21.46 -11.01 16.50
CA GLY A 261 -22.55 -10.28 15.88
C GLY A 261 -23.01 -9.11 16.73
N GLY A 262 -22.56 -7.89 16.44
CA GLY A 262 -22.90 -6.71 17.24
C GLY A 262 -24.28 -6.13 16.93
N ASN A 263 -24.90 -6.55 15.82
CA ASN A 263 -26.23 -6.21 15.33
C ASN A 263 -26.56 -4.71 15.46
N ASP A 264 -25.82 -3.88 14.73
CA ASP A 264 -25.95 -2.41 14.71
C ASP A 264 -25.82 -1.74 16.09
N GLY A 265 -25.13 -2.41 17.01
CA GLY A 265 -24.89 -1.95 18.38
C GLY A 265 -25.98 -2.33 19.38
N LEU A 266 -26.94 -3.19 19.01
CA LEU A 266 -27.91 -3.75 19.95
C LEU A 266 -27.37 -4.96 20.71
N ASN A 267 -26.36 -5.65 20.18
CA ASN A 267 -25.64 -6.75 20.83
C ASN A 267 -24.16 -6.40 21.11
N MET A 268 -23.84 -5.14 21.39
CA MET A 268 -22.45 -4.71 21.58
C MET A 268 -21.84 -5.21 22.90
N ALA A 269 -20.52 -5.44 22.90
CA ALA A 269 -19.78 -5.87 24.09
C ALA A 269 -19.86 -4.88 25.27
N ILE A 270 -19.98 -5.43 26.49
CA ILE A 270 -20.04 -4.71 27.78
C ILE A 270 -18.94 -5.16 28.74
N LEU A 271 -18.66 -4.36 29.79
CA LEU A 271 -17.49 -4.57 30.65
C LEU A 271 -17.86 -4.81 32.13
N PRO A 272 -17.92 -6.08 32.58
CA PRO A 272 -18.30 -6.42 33.95
C PRO A 272 -17.17 -6.26 34.98
N ALA A 273 -17.56 -6.22 36.26
CA ALA A 273 -16.62 -6.04 37.38
C ALA A 273 -15.61 -7.19 37.53
N ASP A 274 -15.92 -8.38 37.01
CA ASP A 274 -15.05 -9.55 37.00
C ASP A 274 -14.31 -9.76 35.68
N ALA A 275 -14.41 -8.84 34.71
CA ALA A 275 -13.59 -8.90 33.49
C ALA A 275 -12.10 -8.85 33.82
N PRO A 276 -11.23 -9.58 33.09
CA PRO A 276 -9.78 -9.56 33.29
C PRO A 276 -9.12 -8.32 32.64
N MET A 277 -9.86 -7.21 32.53
CA MET A 277 -9.37 -5.97 31.95
C MET A 277 -10.11 -4.76 32.53
N ARG A 278 -9.64 -3.56 32.18
CA ARG A 278 -10.28 -2.27 32.46
C ARG A 278 -9.95 -1.27 31.37
N ILE A 279 -10.69 -0.16 31.31
CA ILE A 279 -10.30 0.99 30.48
C ILE A 279 -9.17 1.73 31.20
N PHE A 280 -8.02 1.86 30.53
CA PHE A 280 -6.90 2.65 31.01
C PHE A 280 -7.04 4.11 30.62
N ALA A 281 -7.38 4.37 29.35
CA ALA A 281 -7.65 5.68 28.79
C ALA A 281 -8.74 5.59 27.72
N ASP A 282 -9.45 6.68 27.46
CA ASP A 282 -10.46 6.78 26.40
C ASP A 282 -10.32 8.12 25.66
N GLY A 283 -11.15 8.31 24.64
CA GLY A 283 -11.16 9.54 23.85
C GLY A 283 -10.14 9.56 22.75
N LEU A 284 -9.74 8.39 22.26
CA LEU A 284 -8.89 8.23 21.09
C LEU A 284 -9.77 7.79 19.92
N ARG A 285 -9.36 8.05 18.68
CA ARG A 285 -10.16 7.76 17.49
C ARG A 285 -9.65 6.50 16.78
N ASN A 286 -8.44 6.49 16.24
CA ASN A 286 -7.89 5.28 15.60
C ASN A 286 -6.38 5.21 15.78
N GLN A 287 -5.99 4.85 16.99
CA GLN A 287 -4.61 4.68 17.39
C GLN A 287 -4.07 3.35 16.88
N TYR A 288 -3.06 3.42 15.99
CA TYR A 288 -2.47 2.23 15.38
C TYR A 288 -1.54 1.52 16.37
N ASP A 289 -0.48 2.18 16.83
CA ASP A 289 0.54 1.53 17.69
C ASP A 289 0.75 2.25 19.03
N ILE A 290 1.30 1.52 19.99
CA ILE A 290 1.51 1.96 21.37
C ILE A 290 2.86 1.49 21.90
N VAL A 291 3.62 2.41 22.51
CA VAL A 291 4.94 2.12 23.04
C VAL A 291 5.05 2.43 24.53
N LEU A 292 5.64 1.49 25.27
CA LEU A 292 6.08 1.69 26.65
C LEU A 292 7.58 1.97 26.67
N ARG A 293 7.95 3.21 26.98
CA ARG A 293 9.36 3.62 27.07
C ARG A 293 10.06 3.01 28.28
N GLN A 294 11.40 2.98 28.25
CA GLN A 294 12.23 2.48 29.34
C GLN A 294 12.06 3.23 30.68
N ASP A 295 11.57 4.47 30.65
CA ASP A 295 11.22 5.25 31.84
C ASP A 295 9.82 4.95 32.41
N GLY A 296 9.05 4.10 31.74
CA GLY A 296 7.70 3.67 32.13
C GLY A 296 6.57 4.58 31.65
N GLN A 297 6.86 5.56 30.79
CA GLN A 297 5.84 6.37 30.13
C GLN A 297 5.28 5.67 28.90
N LEU A 298 3.97 5.80 28.68
CA LEU A 298 3.24 5.12 27.61
C LEU A 298 2.81 6.15 26.56
N TYR A 299 3.07 5.89 25.29
CA TYR A 299 2.76 6.80 24.19
C TYR A 299 1.99 6.08 23.09
N THR A 300 1.15 6.83 22.39
CA THR A 300 0.45 6.38 21.19
C THR A 300 0.37 7.53 20.20
N VAL A 301 0.28 7.20 18.92
CA VAL A 301 -0.18 8.11 17.87
C VAL A 301 -1.63 7.80 17.54
N ASP A 302 -2.35 8.76 16.95
CA ASP A 302 -3.74 8.63 16.52
C ASP A 302 -3.88 9.24 15.13
N ASN A 303 -4.60 8.59 14.22
CA ASN A 303 -4.72 9.05 12.83
C ASN A 303 -5.56 10.32 12.63
N GLY A 304 -6.04 10.97 13.69
CA GLY A 304 -6.89 12.15 13.56
C GLY A 304 -8.18 11.84 12.81
N SER A 305 -9.00 12.86 12.53
CA SER A 305 -10.26 12.67 11.79
C SER A 305 -10.22 13.30 10.42
N ASN A 306 -11.05 12.80 9.51
CA ASN A 306 -11.14 13.31 8.16
C ASN A 306 -12.24 14.36 8.06
N ALA A 307 -12.07 15.36 7.20
CA ALA A 307 -13.13 16.31 6.90
C ALA A 307 -14.30 15.60 6.19
N ASP A 308 -15.54 15.98 6.51
CA ASP A 308 -16.75 15.55 5.82
C ASP A 308 -17.08 14.03 5.80
N LEU A 309 -16.35 13.19 6.56
CA LEU A 309 -16.63 11.74 6.68
C LEU A 309 -17.46 11.36 7.92
N GLY A 310 -17.92 12.34 8.70
CA GLY A 310 -18.72 12.13 9.91
C GLY A 310 -18.40 13.14 11.00
N GLY A 311 -19.42 13.55 11.74
CA GLY A 311 -19.42 14.73 12.61
C GLY A 311 -19.48 14.43 14.10
N ASN A 312 -19.49 15.50 14.89
CA ASN A 312 -19.54 15.41 16.34
C ASN A 312 -20.94 14.93 16.80
N PRO A 313 -21.03 14.20 17.93
CA PRO A 313 -22.31 13.89 18.56
C PRO A 313 -23.13 15.14 18.84
N VAL A 314 -24.43 15.04 18.64
CA VAL A 314 -25.39 16.10 18.94
C VAL A 314 -26.22 15.74 20.16
N ASP A 315 -26.78 16.75 20.83
CA ASP A 315 -27.77 16.54 21.87
C ASP A 315 -29.17 16.28 21.29
N ALA A 316 -30.14 15.99 22.16
CA ALA A 316 -31.53 15.77 21.74
C ALA A 316 -32.20 16.96 21.02
N GLY A 317 -31.59 18.15 21.07
CA GLY A 317 -32.01 19.34 20.34
C GLY A 317 -31.29 19.54 19.00
N GLY A 318 -30.34 18.66 18.65
CA GLY A 318 -29.48 18.78 17.48
C GLY A 318 -28.30 19.75 17.67
N THR A 319 -27.96 20.09 18.91
CA THR A 319 -26.81 20.96 19.23
C THR A 319 -25.56 20.11 19.35
N PRO A 320 -24.47 20.39 18.62
CA PRO A 320 -23.20 19.67 18.79
C PRO A 320 -22.68 19.77 20.23
N THR A 321 -22.22 18.64 20.77
CA THR A 321 -21.92 18.44 22.20
C THR A 321 -20.70 19.20 22.70
N GLU A 322 -19.78 19.56 21.81
CA GLU A 322 -18.65 20.45 22.08
C GLU A 322 -19.07 21.91 22.32
N GLN A 323 -20.29 22.29 21.95
CA GLN A 323 -20.77 23.65 22.15
C GLN A 323 -21.19 23.92 23.60
N LEU A 324 -20.82 25.09 24.11
CA LEU A 324 -21.15 25.51 25.46
C LEU A 324 -22.67 25.51 25.70
N GLY A 325 -23.12 24.66 26.62
CA GLY A 325 -24.52 24.54 27.03
C GLY A 325 -25.33 23.50 26.26
N ALA A 326 -24.69 22.71 25.40
CA ALA A 326 -25.26 21.50 24.84
C ALA A 326 -25.66 20.50 25.94
N GLY A 327 -26.65 19.66 25.64
CA GLY A 327 -27.09 18.56 26.49
C GLY A 327 -26.21 17.31 26.39
N GLU A 328 -26.79 16.17 26.74
CA GLU A 328 -26.13 14.86 26.66
C GLU A 328 -25.93 14.42 25.21
N ALA A 329 -24.78 13.82 24.91
CA ALA A 329 -24.48 13.23 23.62
C ALA A 329 -25.44 12.09 23.27
N THR A 330 -25.94 12.06 22.04
CA THR A 330 -26.75 10.97 21.48
C THR A 330 -25.99 10.24 20.37
N ASN A 331 -26.51 9.08 19.96
CA ASN A 331 -26.03 8.37 18.77
C ASN A 331 -26.77 8.82 17.49
N THR A 332 -27.22 10.07 17.41
CA THR A 332 -27.92 10.56 16.21
C THR A 332 -26.93 10.79 15.06
N PRO A 333 -27.21 10.32 13.83
CA PRO A 333 -26.36 10.50 12.68
C PRO A 333 -25.99 11.96 12.41
N ASN A 334 -24.75 12.17 12.01
CA ASN A 334 -24.22 13.46 11.61
C ASN A 334 -23.11 13.27 10.58
N ASP A 335 -23.41 13.48 9.30
CA ASP A 335 -22.46 13.29 8.17
C ASP A 335 -21.48 14.46 7.95
N GLY A 336 -21.50 15.49 8.80
CA GLY A 336 -20.59 16.63 8.68
C GLY A 336 -19.20 16.35 9.26
N GLY A 337 -18.59 17.38 9.88
CA GLY A 337 -17.38 17.22 10.69
C GLY A 337 -16.15 17.89 10.09
N THR A 338 -15.28 18.36 10.97
CA THR A 338 -13.98 18.93 10.61
C THR A 338 -12.91 17.86 10.71
N GLY A 339 -11.92 17.93 9.82
CA GLY A 339 -10.71 17.13 9.97
C GLY A 339 -9.90 17.61 11.18
N ASP A 340 -9.16 16.69 11.79
CA ASP A 340 -8.18 16.96 12.84
C ASP A 340 -6.83 16.39 12.42
N PRO A 341 -5.71 17.04 12.77
CA PRO A 341 -4.39 16.48 12.54
C PRO A 341 -4.13 15.29 13.48
N GLU A 342 -2.94 14.71 13.37
CA GLU A 342 -2.64 13.40 13.93
C GLU A 342 -1.78 13.53 15.19
N PRO A 343 -2.33 13.37 16.39
CA PRO A 343 -1.62 13.71 17.61
C PRO A 343 -0.69 12.59 18.10
N LEU A 344 0.46 12.98 18.66
CA LEU A 344 1.22 12.17 19.61
C LEU A 344 0.68 12.41 21.02
N PHE A 345 0.31 11.36 21.74
CA PHE A 345 -0.18 11.43 23.11
C PHE A 345 0.75 10.74 24.12
N LEU A 346 0.93 11.36 25.28
CA LEU A 346 1.39 10.70 26.51
C LEU A 346 0.18 10.17 27.27
N LEU A 347 0.06 8.84 27.33
CA LEU A 347 -1.07 8.14 27.93
C LEU A 347 -1.00 8.16 29.47
N GLN A 348 -2.11 8.52 30.10
CA GLN A 348 -2.27 8.57 31.55
C GLN A 348 -3.52 7.82 32.01
N ASP A 349 -3.43 7.18 33.16
CA ASP A 349 -4.53 6.41 33.74
C ASP A 349 -5.76 7.29 34.01
N GLY A 350 -6.88 6.95 33.37
CA GLY A 350 -8.17 7.62 33.46
C GLY A 350 -8.28 8.92 32.63
N ALA A 351 -7.27 9.26 31.83
CA ALA A 351 -7.31 10.45 30.98
C ALA A 351 -8.26 10.29 29.78
N TYR A 352 -8.70 11.43 29.24
CA TYR A 352 -9.56 11.56 28.07
C TYR A 352 -8.85 12.38 26.99
N TYR A 353 -8.86 11.91 25.75
CA TYR A 353 -8.05 12.47 24.64
C TYR A 353 -8.87 13.17 23.53
N GLY A 354 -10.18 13.28 23.70
CA GLY A 354 -11.02 14.17 22.89
C GLY A 354 -12.01 13.50 21.95
N HIS A 355 -11.84 12.26 21.51
CA HIS A 355 -12.81 11.57 20.65
C HIS A 355 -14.06 11.12 21.42
N PRO A 356 -15.27 11.59 21.09
CA PRO A 356 -16.43 11.32 21.92
C PRO A 356 -17.10 9.97 21.60
N ALA A 357 -17.52 9.26 22.64
CA ALA A 357 -18.28 8.02 22.58
C ALA A 357 -19.60 8.15 23.39
N PRO A 358 -20.75 8.42 22.73
CA PRO A 358 -22.04 8.61 23.40
C PRO A 358 -22.45 7.47 24.35
N ALA A 359 -22.23 6.20 23.96
CA ALA A 359 -22.54 5.04 24.80
C ALA A 359 -21.79 5.02 26.14
N ARG A 360 -20.57 5.55 26.15
CA ARG A 360 -19.74 5.70 27.36
C ARG A 360 -20.15 6.90 28.18
N ALA A 361 -20.54 7.99 27.51
CA ALA A 361 -20.84 9.27 28.13
C ALA A 361 -22.09 9.23 29.01
N ASN A 362 -23.12 8.52 28.55
CA ASN A 362 -24.34 8.29 29.29
C ASN A 362 -24.83 6.86 29.09
N GLN A 363 -24.49 5.96 29.99
CA GLN A 363 -24.78 4.53 29.85
C GLN A 363 -26.27 4.16 30.01
N ASP A 364 -27.13 5.12 30.39
CA ASP A 364 -28.60 5.00 30.43
C ASP A 364 -29.25 5.80 29.27
N LEU A 365 -28.51 6.09 28.18
CA LEU A 365 -29.04 6.81 27.03
C LEU A 365 -29.99 5.92 26.20
N PRO A 366 -31.05 6.51 25.60
CA PRO A 366 -31.76 5.87 24.50
C PRO A 366 -30.82 5.61 23.32
N TRP A 367 -30.97 4.47 22.66
CA TRP A 367 -30.15 4.06 21.53
C TRP A 367 -31.03 3.70 20.34
N THR A 368 -30.57 4.03 19.13
CA THR A 368 -31.26 3.75 17.87
C THR A 368 -30.31 3.04 16.91
N ALA A 369 -30.74 1.92 16.34
CA ALA A 369 -30.07 1.28 15.20
C ALA A 369 -30.55 1.93 13.90
N TYR A 370 -29.63 2.15 12.97
CA TYR A 370 -29.87 2.89 11.72
C TYR A 370 -29.65 1.99 10.51
N ASP A 371 -30.43 2.20 9.44
CA ASP A 371 -30.18 1.59 8.14
C ASP A 371 -29.06 2.32 7.37
N ASP A 372 -28.63 1.75 6.25
CA ASP A 372 -27.65 2.34 5.30
C ASP A 372 -28.09 3.71 4.71
N GLN A 373 -29.25 4.23 5.08
CA GLN A 373 -29.71 5.57 4.70
C GLN A 373 -29.82 6.51 5.90
N GLY A 374 -29.29 6.13 7.06
CA GLY A 374 -29.29 6.90 8.29
C GLY A 374 -30.67 7.06 8.92
N ASN A 375 -31.66 6.26 8.51
CA ASN A 375 -32.99 6.23 9.13
C ASN A 375 -33.04 5.12 10.19
N PRO A 376 -33.88 5.23 11.23
CA PRO A 376 -34.05 4.13 12.17
C PRO A 376 -34.45 2.85 11.43
N ASP A 377 -33.68 1.76 11.55
CA ASP A 377 -33.85 0.59 10.69
C ASP A 377 -35.21 -0.06 10.94
N THR A 378 -36.09 -0.05 9.94
CA THR A 378 -37.44 -0.62 10.07
C THR A 378 -37.51 -2.11 9.76
N SER A 379 -36.38 -2.72 9.37
CA SER A 379 -36.23 -4.15 9.20
C SER A 379 -36.23 -4.89 10.54
N LEU A 380 -35.66 -4.25 11.58
CA LEU A 380 -35.64 -4.74 12.96
C LEU A 380 -37.01 -4.64 13.64
N SER A 381 -37.29 -5.60 14.52
CA SER A 381 -38.52 -5.61 15.32
C SER A 381 -38.52 -4.50 16.39
N SER A 382 -37.32 -4.15 16.86
CA SER A 382 -37.01 -3.07 17.79
C SER A 382 -35.72 -2.39 17.33
N ASN A 383 -35.86 -1.20 16.76
CA ASN A 383 -34.74 -0.37 16.31
C ASN A 383 -34.41 0.78 17.25
N ASN A 384 -35.15 0.92 18.35
CA ASN A 384 -34.91 1.93 19.36
C ASN A 384 -35.18 1.34 20.74
N VAL A 385 -34.20 1.51 21.63
CA VAL A 385 -34.31 1.14 23.03
C VAL A 385 -34.28 2.38 23.92
N PRO A 386 -35.06 2.40 25.01
CA PRO A 386 -35.14 3.57 25.88
C PRO A 386 -33.88 3.77 26.73
N ASN A 387 -33.11 2.71 26.98
CA ASN A 387 -31.84 2.76 27.69
C ASN A 387 -30.93 1.56 27.39
N LEU A 388 -29.65 1.80 27.14
CA LEU A 388 -28.65 0.72 26.95
C LEU A 388 -28.44 -0.12 28.20
N ALA A 389 -28.27 0.49 29.38
CA ALA A 389 -28.10 -0.25 30.63
C ALA A 389 -29.30 -1.16 30.99
N GLY A 390 -30.46 -0.95 30.37
CA GLY A 390 -31.62 -1.83 30.52
C GLY A 390 -31.50 -3.16 29.76
N LEU A 391 -30.56 -3.25 28.82
CA LEU A 391 -30.24 -4.45 28.05
C LEU A 391 -29.10 -5.27 28.68
N VAL A 392 -28.55 -4.90 29.83
CA VAL A 392 -27.53 -5.75 30.48
C VAL A 392 -28.17 -7.09 30.88
N PRO A 393 -27.65 -8.24 30.41
CA PRO A 393 -28.26 -9.53 30.66
C PRO A 393 -28.35 -9.90 32.15
N GLU A 394 -29.34 -10.71 32.52
CA GLU A 394 -29.56 -11.10 33.91
C GLU A 394 -28.37 -11.94 34.43
N GLY A 395 -27.71 -11.46 35.48
CA GLY A 395 -26.62 -12.19 36.14
C GLY A 395 -25.21 -11.76 35.75
N VAL A 396 -25.08 -10.85 34.77
CA VAL A 396 -23.82 -10.15 34.52
C VAL A 396 -23.50 -9.23 35.70
N ASN A 397 -22.25 -9.27 36.17
CA ASN A 397 -21.82 -8.53 37.36
C ASN A 397 -21.46 -7.08 37.03
N ILE A 398 -22.48 -6.27 36.73
CA ILE A 398 -22.38 -4.82 36.48
C ILE A 398 -23.32 -4.08 37.43
N ALA A 399 -22.88 -2.94 37.96
CA ALA A 399 -23.74 -2.08 38.77
C ALA A 399 -24.96 -1.56 37.97
N ASP A 400 -26.14 -1.53 38.60
CA ASP A 400 -27.38 -1.02 37.98
C ASP A 400 -27.18 0.35 37.31
N GLY A 401 -27.64 0.48 36.06
CA GLY A 401 -27.57 1.73 35.28
C GLY A 401 -26.25 1.94 34.53
N TYR A 402 -25.41 0.91 34.44
CA TYR A 402 -24.15 0.93 33.69
C TYR A 402 -24.11 -0.22 32.68
N ILE A 403 -23.34 -0.02 31.61
CA ILE A 403 -22.84 -1.06 30.69
C ILE A 403 -21.33 -1.31 30.89
N ILE A 404 -20.66 -0.44 31.64
CA ILE A 404 -19.29 -0.60 32.09
C ILE A 404 -19.30 -0.49 33.62
N ASP A 405 -18.92 -1.56 34.31
CA ASP A 405 -18.90 -1.52 35.77
C ASP A 405 -17.98 -0.38 36.26
N PRO A 406 -18.40 0.43 37.24
CA PRO A 406 -17.60 1.54 37.74
C PRO A 406 -16.20 1.19 38.25
N SER A 407 -15.95 -0.07 38.65
CA SER A 407 -14.62 -0.52 39.05
C SER A 407 -13.64 -0.67 37.87
N LYS A 408 -14.16 -0.68 36.64
CA LYS A 408 -13.41 -0.84 35.39
C LYS A 408 -13.19 0.46 34.63
N PHE A 409 -13.85 1.54 35.05
CA PHE A 409 -13.67 2.86 34.46
C PHE A 409 -13.94 3.96 35.49
N THR A 410 -15.19 4.38 35.67
CA THR A 410 -15.56 5.42 36.63
C THR A 410 -17.06 5.40 36.95
N SER A 411 -17.41 5.95 38.12
CA SER A 411 -18.80 6.29 38.50
C SER A 411 -19.01 7.80 38.60
N ASP A 412 -17.99 8.62 38.33
CA ASP A 412 -18.09 10.07 38.36
C ASP A 412 -18.88 10.57 37.14
N PRO A 413 -20.09 11.14 37.31
CA PRO A 413 -20.90 11.61 36.19
C PRO A 413 -20.24 12.69 35.35
N THR A 414 -19.35 13.51 35.96
CA THR A 414 -18.62 14.54 35.19
C THR A 414 -17.59 13.90 34.27
N ARG A 415 -16.94 12.82 34.72
CA ARG A 415 -15.98 12.09 33.90
C ARG A 415 -16.64 11.28 32.79
N LEU A 416 -17.81 10.70 33.07
CA LEU A 416 -18.64 10.06 32.05
C LEU A 416 -19.05 11.09 31.00
N ALA A 417 -19.66 12.21 31.40
CA ALA A 417 -20.09 13.25 30.45
C ALA A 417 -18.95 13.79 29.57
N GLN A 418 -17.70 13.85 30.10
CA GLN A 418 -16.53 14.21 29.30
C GLN A 418 -16.31 13.28 28.09
N SER A 419 -16.57 11.99 28.23
CA SER A 419 -16.46 11.02 27.13
C SER A 419 -17.42 11.30 25.98
N GLY A 420 -18.39 12.20 26.12
CA GLY A 420 -19.34 12.57 25.06
C GLY A 420 -19.02 13.88 24.36
N VAL A 421 -17.89 14.52 24.66
CA VAL A 421 -17.57 15.87 24.21
C VAL A 421 -16.30 15.87 23.36
N ARG A 422 -16.38 16.35 22.11
CA ARG A 422 -15.21 16.48 21.25
C ARG A 422 -14.21 17.51 21.78
N ILE A 423 -12.93 17.19 21.74
CA ILE A 423 -11.81 18.15 21.83
C ILE A 423 -11.07 18.12 20.49
N GLU A 424 -11.01 19.27 19.80
CA GLU A 424 -10.24 19.42 18.55
C GLU A 424 -8.74 19.35 18.84
N GLN A 425 -7.97 18.63 18.00
CA GLN A 425 -6.56 18.34 18.30
C GLN A 425 -5.62 19.54 18.14
N ASN A 426 -6.05 20.56 17.40
CA ASN A 426 -5.35 21.84 17.29
C ASN A 426 -5.77 22.86 18.36
N SER A 427 -6.69 22.50 19.27
CA SER A 427 -7.18 23.43 20.28
C SER A 427 -6.24 23.51 21.49
N PRO A 428 -6.24 24.64 22.24
CA PRO A 428 -5.54 24.74 23.52
C PRO A 428 -6.00 23.75 24.60
N GLU A 429 -7.17 23.12 24.40
CA GLU A 429 -7.74 22.10 25.28
C GLU A 429 -7.19 20.69 25.01
N SER A 430 -6.61 20.45 23.82
CA SER A 430 -5.95 19.17 23.52
C SER A 430 -4.72 18.96 24.40
N ASN A 431 -4.49 17.70 24.76
CA ASN A 431 -3.33 17.23 25.49
C ASN A 431 -2.31 16.54 24.57
N SER A 432 -2.38 16.76 23.25
CA SER A 432 -1.36 16.31 22.31
C SER A 432 -0.01 16.95 22.63
N ILE A 433 1.06 16.16 22.51
CA ILE A 433 2.44 16.64 22.65
C ILE A 433 2.86 17.40 21.40
N ALA A 434 2.50 16.84 20.26
CA ALA A 434 2.72 17.36 18.93
C ALA A 434 1.62 16.80 18.01
N ASN A 435 1.33 17.53 16.95
CA ASN A 435 0.53 17.03 15.85
C ASN A 435 1.49 16.70 14.70
N LEU A 436 1.26 15.54 14.09
CA LEU A 436 2.10 14.91 13.07
C LEU A 436 1.39 14.98 11.70
N GLY A 437 2.11 14.55 10.67
CA GLY A 437 1.62 14.48 9.30
C GLY A 437 0.82 13.20 9.02
N SER A 438 0.55 12.98 7.73
CA SER A 438 -0.38 12.01 7.17
C SER A 438 -0.19 10.56 7.65
N SER A 439 -1.26 9.96 8.17
CA SER A 439 -1.43 8.63 8.75
C SER A 439 -0.21 8.13 9.54
N SER A 440 -0.05 8.66 10.76
CA SER A 440 0.91 8.24 11.78
C SER A 440 0.50 6.90 12.38
N ASN A 441 1.29 5.85 12.11
CA ASN A 441 0.94 4.48 12.45
C ASN A 441 1.89 3.84 13.48
N GLY A 442 2.86 3.06 13.03
CA GLY A 442 3.85 2.37 13.87
C GLY A 442 4.63 3.32 14.76
N LEU A 443 4.94 2.88 15.98
CA LEU A 443 5.56 3.73 16.99
C LEU A 443 6.52 2.93 17.87
N VAL A 444 7.81 3.29 17.86
CA VAL A 444 8.83 2.61 18.68
C VAL A 444 9.76 3.58 19.39
N GLU A 445 10.30 3.17 20.55
CA GLU A 445 11.37 3.90 21.24
C GLU A 445 12.74 3.53 20.65
N TYR A 446 13.54 4.55 20.32
CA TYR A 446 14.95 4.33 20.00
C TYR A 446 15.77 4.18 21.28
N THR A 447 16.31 2.99 21.52
CA THR A 447 17.00 2.67 22.79
C THR A 447 18.53 2.57 22.66
N ASN A 448 19.06 2.55 21.45
CA ASN A 448 20.49 2.32 21.21
C ASN A 448 21.34 3.58 21.50
N GLY A 449 22.55 3.39 22.03
CA GLY A 449 23.47 4.47 22.40
C GLY A 449 24.53 4.81 21.35
N VAL A 450 24.40 4.35 20.10
CA VAL A 450 25.41 4.49 19.03
C VAL A 450 25.83 5.95 18.75
N PHE A 451 24.91 6.91 18.93
CA PHE A 451 25.15 8.35 18.79
C PHE A 451 25.51 9.01 20.12
N ASP A 452 26.36 8.37 20.95
CA ASP A 452 26.71 8.82 22.30
C ASP A 452 25.49 9.07 23.22
N GLY A 453 24.39 8.35 22.94
CA GLY A 453 23.12 8.47 23.66
C GLY A 453 22.18 9.59 23.19
N ALA A 454 22.53 10.33 22.13
CA ALA A 454 21.77 11.50 21.68
C ALA A 454 20.32 11.21 21.26
N LEU A 455 20.04 9.99 20.77
CA LEU A 455 18.70 9.56 20.35
C LEU A 455 18.02 8.63 21.37
N GLN A 456 18.62 8.37 22.53
CA GLN A 456 18.04 7.44 23.50
C GLN A 456 16.78 8.02 24.13
N GLY A 457 15.67 7.31 23.99
CA GLY A 457 14.36 7.74 24.50
C GLY A 457 13.57 8.60 23.51
N SER A 458 14.14 8.92 22.34
CA SER A 458 13.37 9.47 21.22
C SER A 458 12.38 8.42 20.70
N LEU A 459 11.28 8.87 20.12
CA LEU A 459 10.32 8.00 19.44
C LEU A 459 10.60 7.99 17.94
N ILE A 460 10.24 6.91 17.27
CA ILE A 460 10.24 6.79 15.80
C ILE A 460 8.83 6.43 15.37
N VAL A 461 8.30 7.15 14.38
CA VAL A 461 6.95 6.97 13.85
C VAL A 461 6.98 6.78 12.33
N THR A 462 6.13 5.91 11.80
CA THR A 462 5.89 5.75 10.36
C THR A 462 4.65 6.53 9.92
N GLN A 463 4.70 7.10 8.70
CA GLN A 463 3.65 7.96 8.15
C GLN A 463 3.37 7.62 6.68
N PHE A 464 2.11 7.63 6.24
CA PHE A 464 1.72 7.34 4.84
C PHE A 464 2.10 8.43 3.83
N ASN A 465 2.72 9.51 4.28
CA ASN A 465 3.45 10.41 3.39
C ASN A 465 4.84 9.86 2.98
N GLY A 466 5.13 8.58 3.25
CA GLY A 466 6.38 7.92 2.89
C GLY A 466 7.53 8.17 3.85
N ASN A 467 7.27 8.78 5.02
CA ASN A 467 8.30 9.18 5.96
C ASN A 467 8.38 8.25 7.17
N VAL A 468 9.62 8.04 7.65
CA VAL A 468 9.91 7.54 8.99
C VAL A 468 10.54 8.68 9.77
N THR A 469 9.89 9.13 10.83
CA THR A 469 10.23 10.37 11.53
C THR A 469 10.67 10.09 12.97
N LEU A 470 11.76 10.72 13.40
CA LEU A 470 12.21 10.73 14.78
C LEU A 470 11.62 11.92 15.53
N LEU A 471 11.05 11.64 16.71
CA LEU A 471 10.48 12.63 17.62
C LEU A 471 11.37 12.76 18.85
N ASN A 472 12.07 13.89 18.98
CA ASN A 472 12.98 14.15 20.07
C ASN A 472 12.23 14.74 21.28
N LEU A 473 11.96 13.90 22.27
CA LEU A 473 11.28 14.28 23.51
C LEU A 473 12.25 14.94 24.49
N ASN A 474 11.73 15.91 25.26
CA ASN A 474 12.46 16.45 26.39
C ASN A 474 12.66 15.43 27.53
N ASP A 475 13.55 15.74 28.47
CA ASP A 475 13.85 14.90 29.65
C ASP A 475 12.60 14.45 30.46
N ALA A 476 11.50 15.22 30.42
CA ALA A 476 10.27 14.90 31.13
C ALA A 476 9.29 14.04 30.30
N GLY A 477 9.56 13.88 29.01
CA GLY A 477 8.68 13.18 28.07
C GLY A 477 7.36 13.89 27.80
N THR A 478 7.23 15.18 28.11
CA THR A 478 5.94 15.91 28.02
C THR A 478 5.89 16.95 26.90
N ALA A 479 6.97 17.13 26.14
CA ALA A 479 7.05 18.01 24.97
C ALA A 479 8.21 17.57 24.08
N LEU A 480 8.20 17.99 22.81
CA LEU A 480 9.37 17.91 21.95
C LEU A 480 10.39 19.01 22.28
N GLU A 481 11.65 18.76 21.96
CA GLU A 481 12.73 19.74 22.05
C GLU A 481 13.69 19.63 20.86
N PRO A 482 14.45 20.70 20.53
CA PRO A 482 15.37 20.68 19.40
C PRO A 482 16.31 19.46 19.43
N LEU A 483 16.47 18.80 18.29
CA LEU A 483 17.42 17.69 18.15
C LEU A 483 18.83 18.26 17.99
N VAL A 484 19.74 17.83 18.86
CA VAL A 484 21.11 18.37 18.92
C VAL A 484 22.13 17.24 18.79
N ASP A 485 23.11 17.40 17.89
CA ASP A 485 24.23 16.46 17.75
C ASP A 485 25.39 16.84 18.70
N PRO A 486 25.62 16.07 19.79
CA PRO A 486 26.72 16.36 20.71
C PRO A 486 28.10 16.13 20.09
N THR A 487 28.18 15.31 19.03
CA THR A 487 29.42 14.93 18.36
C THR A 487 29.87 15.98 17.34
N GLU A 488 28.93 16.83 16.88
CA GLU A 488 29.19 17.97 15.99
C GLU A 488 29.22 19.33 16.71
N GLY A 489 29.60 19.33 17.99
CA GLY A 489 29.74 20.56 18.77
C GLY A 489 28.39 21.17 19.18
N ASN A 490 27.38 20.32 19.40
CA ASN A 490 26.00 20.68 19.70
C ASN A 490 25.34 21.45 18.55
N ALA A 491 25.53 20.99 17.32
CA ALA A 491 24.78 21.48 16.18
C ALA A 491 23.29 21.13 16.37
N VAL A 492 22.41 22.09 16.14
CA VAL A 492 20.96 21.82 16.08
C VAL A 492 20.71 21.21 14.71
N ILE A 493 20.31 19.94 14.68
CA ILE A 493 19.95 19.23 13.46
C ILE A 493 18.52 19.61 13.06
N ASP A 494 17.63 19.66 14.04
CA ASP A 494 16.23 20.03 13.85
C ASP A 494 15.76 20.94 15.00
N GLU A 495 15.08 22.04 14.67
CA GLU A 495 14.67 23.05 15.66
C GLU A 495 13.42 22.63 16.45
N ASP A 496 12.56 21.81 15.86
CA ASP A 496 11.26 21.43 16.43
C ASP A 496 11.28 20.05 17.11
N GLY A 497 12.34 19.27 16.87
CA GLY A 497 12.48 17.91 17.37
C GLY A 497 11.68 16.89 16.54
N ILE A 498 11.33 17.22 15.30
CA ILE A 498 10.61 16.36 14.35
C ILE A 498 11.53 16.17 13.14
N PHE A 499 12.30 15.08 13.15
CA PHE A 499 13.38 14.87 12.19
C PHE A 499 13.08 13.68 11.25
N PRO A 500 12.87 13.88 9.95
CA PRO A 500 12.67 12.78 9.00
C PRO A 500 13.98 11.96 8.90
N LEU A 501 13.94 10.69 9.32
CA LEU A 501 15.08 9.77 9.25
C LEU A 501 15.28 9.24 7.83
N ILE A 502 14.19 8.92 7.15
CA ILE A 502 14.14 8.50 5.76
C ILE A 502 12.80 8.94 5.16
N THR A 503 12.82 9.31 3.90
CA THR A 503 11.65 9.67 3.07
C THR A 503 11.64 8.79 1.83
N GLY A 504 10.63 8.92 0.96
CA GLY A 504 10.62 8.20 -0.32
C GLY A 504 10.01 6.79 -0.26
N LEU A 505 9.56 6.32 0.90
CA LEU A 505 8.85 5.04 1.01
C LEU A 505 7.43 5.17 0.44
N SER A 506 6.83 4.05 0.01
CA SER A 506 5.48 4.00 -0.55
C SER A 506 4.42 4.21 0.53
N ASN A 507 4.29 3.28 1.48
CA ASN A 507 3.36 3.38 2.60
C ASN A 507 3.91 2.61 3.82
N PRO A 508 4.83 3.20 4.60
CA PRO A 508 5.36 2.56 5.80
C PRO A 508 4.28 2.50 6.87
N LEU A 509 4.04 1.30 7.43
CA LEU A 509 2.93 1.05 8.33
C LEU A 509 3.39 0.76 9.76
N ASP A 510 4.40 -0.10 9.95
CA ASP A 510 4.95 -0.39 11.29
C ASP A 510 6.47 -0.30 11.34
N VAL A 511 7.04 -0.11 12.54
CA VAL A 511 8.47 0.07 12.76
C VAL A 511 8.95 -0.60 14.05
N THR A 512 10.13 -1.22 13.98
CA THR A 512 10.82 -1.76 15.16
C THR A 512 12.31 -1.45 15.16
N THR A 513 12.96 -1.57 16.32
CA THR A 513 14.41 -1.36 16.44
C THR A 513 15.16 -2.68 16.62
N GLY A 514 16.29 -2.79 15.94
CA GLY A 514 17.21 -3.92 16.04
C GLY A 514 18.30 -3.73 17.12
N PRO A 515 19.00 -4.81 17.51
CA PRO A 515 19.92 -4.82 18.64
C PRO A 515 21.18 -3.95 18.44
N ASP A 516 21.55 -3.65 17.21
CA ASP A 516 22.70 -2.84 16.80
C ASP A 516 22.33 -1.38 16.47
N GLY A 517 21.06 -1.00 16.69
CA GLY A 517 20.57 0.36 16.47
C GLY A 517 20.00 0.58 15.07
N THR A 518 19.87 -0.48 14.26
CA THR A 518 19.07 -0.48 13.02
C THR A 518 17.61 -0.21 13.31
N VAL A 519 16.90 0.35 12.33
CA VAL A 519 15.45 0.51 12.33
C VAL A 519 14.90 -0.32 11.17
N TRP A 520 13.85 -1.09 11.44
CA TRP A 520 13.22 -2.02 10.51
C TRP A 520 11.79 -1.58 10.30
N ILE A 521 11.35 -1.48 9.06
CA ILE A 521 10.07 -0.90 8.67
C ILE A 521 9.28 -1.95 7.90
N ALA A 522 8.03 -2.20 8.30
CA ALA A 522 7.07 -2.90 7.46
C ALA A 522 6.44 -1.89 6.50
N GLU A 523 6.70 -2.06 5.21
CA GLU A 523 6.13 -1.22 4.17
C GLU A 523 4.94 -1.93 3.53
N LEU A 524 3.74 -1.43 3.85
CA LEU A 524 2.49 -1.95 3.32
C LEU A 524 2.46 -1.83 1.79
N GLY A 525 2.74 -0.62 1.28
CA GLY A 525 2.63 -0.29 -0.14
C GLY A 525 3.57 -1.09 -1.05
N ALA A 526 4.78 -1.37 -0.59
CA ALA A 526 5.77 -2.15 -1.34
C ALA A 526 5.80 -3.65 -0.99
N SER A 527 4.96 -4.11 -0.04
CA SER A 527 4.93 -5.51 0.41
C SER A 527 6.31 -6.06 0.82
N GLN A 528 7.08 -5.26 1.55
CA GLN A 528 8.46 -5.60 1.93
C GLN A 528 8.85 -5.09 3.32
N ILE A 529 10.02 -5.52 3.78
CA ILE A 529 10.69 -4.96 4.96
C ILE A 529 11.91 -4.17 4.55
N ASP A 530 11.97 -2.91 4.97
CA ASP A 530 13.13 -2.03 4.79
C ASP A 530 13.95 -1.91 6.06
N VAL A 531 15.27 -1.78 5.89
CA VAL A 531 16.22 -1.70 7.00
C VAL A 531 17.13 -0.50 6.82
N ILE A 532 17.12 0.40 7.80
CA ILE A 532 18.09 1.49 7.89
C ILE A 532 19.03 1.28 9.07
N ALA A 533 20.30 1.68 8.92
CA ALA A 533 21.32 1.52 9.97
C ALA A 533 22.06 2.82 10.26
N PRO A 534 22.48 3.03 11.52
CA PRO A 534 23.40 4.09 11.91
C PRO A 534 24.69 4.05 11.08
N THR A 535 25.08 5.19 10.52
CA THR A 535 26.29 5.29 9.71
C THR A 535 27.13 6.53 10.05
N GLY A 536 28.45 6.40 9.88
CA GLY A 536 29.39 7.51 10.00
C GLY A 536 29.70 8.19 8.66
N GLU A 537 29.19 7.61 7.56
CA GLU A 537 29.17 8.25 6.24
C GLU A 537 27.98 9.21 6.25
N VAL A 538 28.23 10.49 5.99
CA VAL A 538 27.17 11.47 5.78
C VAL A 538 26.94 11.49 4.27
N PRO A 539 25.77 11.09 3.74
CA PRO A 539 25.42 11.30 2.35
C PRO A 539 25.72 12.75 1.96
N PRO A 540 26.24 12.99 0.76
CA PRO A 540 26.45 14.35 0.29
C PRO A 540 25.09 15.05 0.16
N ASP A 541 24.76 15.89 1.15
CA ASP A 541 23.52 16.67 1.23
C ASP A 541 22.26 15.80 1.46
N ASN A 542 21.37 16.26 2.34
CA ASN A 542 20.05 15.64 2.55
C ASN A 542 19.08 15.95 1.40
N SER A 543 19.50 16.72 0.41
CA SER A 543 18.87 16.77 -0.90
C SER A 543 19.40 15.63 -1.77
N ASN A 544 18.86 14.41 -1.59
CA ASN A 544 19.06 13.41 -2.64
C ASN A 544 18.39 13.93 -3.91
N SER A 545 19.19 14.45 -4.85
CA SER A 545 18.69 15.03 -6.10
C SER A 545 18.35 13.97 -7.14
N ASP A 546 18.50 12.68 -6.83
CA ASP A 546 18.29 11.50 -7.68
C ASP A 546 17.84 10.35 -6.76
N LEU A 547 16.53 10.29 -6.46
CA LEU A 547 15.97 9.50 -5.37
C LEU A 547 16.15 7.98 -5.57
N ASP A 548 15.99 7.49 -6.80
CA ASP A 548 16.02 6.06 -7.15
C ASP A 548 17.35 5.60 -7.78
N GLU A 549 18.33 6.51 -7.85
CA GLU A 549 19.71 6.27 -8.28
C GLU A 549 19.83 5.77 -9.73
N ASP A 550 18.94 6.21 -10.62
CA ASP A 550 18.95 5.86 -12.04
C ASP A 550 19.88 6.77 -12.88
N GLY A 551 20.38 7.86 -12.30
CA GLY A 551 21.25 8.85 -12.93
C GLY A 551 20.53 10.05 -13.56
N ILE A 552 19.22 10.17 -13.39
CA ILE A 552 18.39 11.31 -13.76
C ILE A 552 18.03 12.07 -12.48
N VAL A 553 18.25 13.38 -12.47
CA VAL A 553 17.93 14.18 -11.28
C VAL A 553 16.43 14.39 -11.17
N ASN A 554 15.87 14.33 -9.95
CA ASN A 554 14.43 14.45 -9.62
C ASN A 554 13.72 15.58 -10.38
N ALA A 555 14.36 16.75 -10.53
CA ALA A 555 13.76 17.89 -11.22
C ALA A 555 13.54 17.67 -12.73
N SER A 556 14.16 16.65 -13.30
CA SER A 556 14.06 16.23 -14.71
C SER A 556 13.58 14.79 -14.86
N ASP A 557 13.29 14.10 -13.76
CA ASP A 557 12.88 12.71 -13.75
C ASP A 557 11.35 12.61 -13.56
N PRO A 558 10.60 12.24 -14.61
CA PRO A 558 9.17 12.02 -14.47
C PRO A 558 8.82 10.91 -13.47
N PHE A 559 9.67 9.88 -13.36
CA PHE A 559 9.43 8.64 -12.62
C PHE A 559 10.34 8.51 -11.40
N VAL A 560 10.46 9.58 -10.61
CA VAL A 560 11.36 9.76 -9.44
C VAL A 560 11.39 8.64 -8.38
N ARG A 561 10.43 7.69 -8.39
CA ARG A 561 10.40 6.52 -7.50
C ARG A 561 10.41 5.19 -8.27
N ASP A 562 10.92 5.18 -9.49
CA ASP A 562 10.96 4.02 -10.36
C ASP A 562 12.21 4.07 -11.25
N GLN A 563 13.23 3.36 -10.77
CA GLN A 563 14.53 3.20 -11.43
C GLN A 563 14.42 2.65 -12.87
N SER A 564 13.29 2.03 -13.24
CA SER A 564 13.04 1.57 -14.61
C SER A 564 12.54 2.70 -15.53
N ASN A 565 12.43 3.94 -15.07
CA ASN A 565 11.91 5.08 -15.81
C ASN A 565 10.50 4.83 -16.38
N GLY A 566 9.62 4.15 -15.64
CA GLY A 566 8.27 3.81 -16.09
C GLY A 566 8.21 2.68 -17.12
N SER A 567 9.30 1.91 -17.30
CA SER A 567 9.37 0.86 -18.33
C SER A 567 9.13 -0.56 -17.82
N SER A 568 9.09 -0.77 -16.50
CA SER A 568 8.90 -2.10 -15.88
C SER A 568 7.56 -2.75 -16.23
N VAL A 569 6.51 -1.96 -16.48
CA VAL A 569 5.19 -2.46 -16.85
C VAL A 569 5.06 -2.45 -18.37
N VAL A 570 4.82 -3.62 -18.97
CA VAL A 570 4.65 -3.77 -20.42
C VAL A 570 3.21 -4.16 -20.74
N LEU A 571 2.54 -3.35 -21.56
CA LEU A 571 1.22 -3.65 -22.10
C LEU A 571 1.37 -4.51 -23.35
N SER A 572 0.98 -5.78 -23.23
CA SER A 572 0.98 -6.75 -24.32
C SER A 572 -0.38 -6.85 -25.01
N PRO A 573 -0.47 -7.43 -26.22
CA PRO A 573 -1.74 -7.66 -26.89
C PRO A 573 -2.74 -8.45 -26.04
N ASN A 574 -4.01 -8.03 -26.06
CA ASN A 574 -5.12 -8.68 -25.36
C ASN A 574 -4.97 -8.73 -23.82
N GLN A 575 -4.11 -7.87 -23.26
CA GLN A 575 -3.92 -7.72 -21.82
C GLN A 575 -4.82 -6.62 -21.25
N THR A 576 -5.23 -6.80 -20.00
CA THR A 576 -5.79 -5.75 -19.15
C THR A 576 -4.85 -5.53 -17.97
N LEU A 577 -4.49 -4.28 -17.72
CA LEU A 577 -3.79 -3.80 -16.54
C LEU A 577 -4.75 -2.95 -15.72
N LEU A 578 -4.68 -3.07 -14.39
CA LEU A 578 -5.50 -2.33 -13.46
C LEU A 578 -4.61 -1.82 -12.34
N TRP A 579 -4.56 -0.50 -12.17
CA TRP A 579 -4.12 0.12 -10.93
C TRP A 579 -5.38 0.53 -10.19
N ASP A 580 -5.85 -0.34 -9.28
CA ASP A 580 -6.85 0.05 -8.32
C ASP A 580 -6.13 0.73 -7.15
N PHE A 581 -6.60 1.90 -6.76
CA PHE A 581 -6.02 2.62 -5.63
C PHE A 581 -6.55 2.06 -4.30
N ASP A 582 -6.89 0.76 -4.27
CA ASP A 582 -7.54 0.11 -3.14
C ASP A 582 -6.59 -0.05 -1.94
N ALA A 583 -7.15 -0.17 -0.73
CA ALA A 583 -6.36 -0.25 0.50
C ALA A 583 -5.92 -1.69 0.85
N ASN A 584 -6.53 -2.69 0.19
CA ASN A 584 -6.30 -4.11 0.41
C ASN A 584 -5.20 -4.68 -0.48
N GLN A 585 -4.76 -3.91 -1.50
CA GLN A 585 -3.68 -4.20 -2.46
C GLN A 585 -3.56 -5.71 -2.65
N ASP A 586 -4.54 -6.32 -3.31
CA ASP A 586 -4.78 -7.78 -3.40
C ASP A 586 -3.72 -8.52 -4.25
N SER A 587 -2.49 -8.01 -4.25
CA SER A 587 -1.35 -8.42 -5.05
C SER A 587 -1.56 -8.28 -6.56
N ASN A 588 -2.50 -7.42 -7.00
CA ASN A 588 -2.74 -7.16 -8.42
C ASN A 588 -1.99 -5.94 -8.99
N LEU A 589 -1.26 -5.19 -8.16
CA LEU A 589 -0.64 -3.93 -8.54
C LEU A 589 0.41 -4.14 -9.66
N PRO A 590 0.27 -3.48 -10.82
CA PRO A 590 1.29 -3.52 -11.86
C PRO A 590 2.46 -2.61 -11.52
N GLY A 591 3.68 -3.16 -11.58
CA GLY A 591 4.91 -2.39 -11.46
C GLY A 591 5.33 -2.03 -10.03
N PRO A 592 6.28 -1.08 -9.88
CA PRO A 592 6.76 -0.62 -8.58
C PRO A 592 5.70 0.14 -7.79
N ALA A 593 5.82 0.14 -6.47
CA ALA A 593 4.83 0.75 -5.57
C ALA A 593 4.79 2.29 -5.61
N GLY A 594 5.95 2.94 -5.80
CA GLY A 594 6.07 4.39 -5.91
C GLY A 594 5.64 5.15 -4.65
N TYR A 595 4.84 6.20 -4.81
CA TYR A 595 4.17 6.94 -3.72
C TYR A 595 3.03 6.14 -3.05
N GLY A 596 2.57 5.06 -3.69
CA GLY A 596 1.38 4.31 -3.31
C GLY A 596 0.51 4.05 -4.56
N GLY A 597 -0.08 2.85 -4.64
CA GLY A 597 -0.98 2.48 -5.74
C GLY A 597 -0.33 2.44 -7.12
N GLY A 598 0.99 2.27 -7.17
CA GLY A 598 1.77 2.21 -8.41
C GLY A 598 1.97 3.57 -9.09
N LEU A 599 1.68 4.66 -8.38
CA LEU A 599 2.03 6.01 -8.80
C LEU A 599 3.51 6.24 -8.52
N THR A 600 4.35 6.11 -9.53
CA THR A 600 5.82 6.18 -9.40
C THR A 600 6.38 7.56 -9.73
N GLY A 601 5.56 8.46 -10.28
CA GLY A 601 6.02 9.74 -10.80
C GLY A 601 5.04 10.89 -10.64
N VAL A 602 5.47 12.07 -11.05
CA VAL A 602 4.72 13.34 -11.02
C VAL A 602 5.09 14.18 -12.24
N MET A 603 4.18 15.00 -12.76
CA MET A 603 4.52 15.87 -13.89
C MET A 603 5.65 16.85 -13.55
N VAL A 604 6.85 16.61 -14.08
CA VAL A 604 8.00 17.50 -13.87
C VAL A 604 7.92 18.76 -14.73
N ASN A 605 8.43 19.88 -14.21
CA ASN A 605 8.52 21.16 -14.93
C ASN A 605 9.97 21.50 -15.36
N GLY A 606 10.91 20.58 -15.15
CA GLY A 606 12.33 20.76 -15.47
C GLY A 606 13.11 21.65 -14.50
N THR A 607 12.49 22.16 -13.42
CA THR A 607 13.14 23.08 -12.47
C THR A 607 12.86 22.79 -11.00
N THR A 608 11.67 22.31 -10.66
CA THR A 608 11.26 21.93 -9.31
C THR A 608 11.66 20.48 -9.05
N ASP A 609 12.40 20.25 -7.97
CA ASP A 609 12.51 18.91 -7.38
C ASP A 609 11.23 18.65 -6.58
N PHE A 610 10.31 17.87 -7.16
CA PHE A 610 9.00 17.64 -6.56
C PHE A 610 9.07 16.79 -5.29
N GLU A 611 10.00 15.85 -5.20
CA GLU A 611 10.21 15.10 -3.95
C GLU A 611 10.64 16.06 -2.84
N ALA A 612 11.60 16.96 -3.11
CA ALA A 612 11.98 17.98 -2.13
C ALA A 612 10.80 18.92 -1.79
N PHE A 613 10.05 19.39 -2.79
CA PHE A 613 8.86 20.24 -2.58
C PHE A 613 7.83 19.57 -1.67
N PHE A 614 7.60 18.26 -1.83
CA PHE A 614 6.66 17.51 -1.02
C PHE A 614 7.07 17.41 0.45
N GLN A 615 8.36 17.46 0.74
CA GLN A 615 8.90 17.45 2.10
C GLN A 615 9.00 18.86 2.74
N GLU A 616 8.77 19.94 1.99
CA GLU A 616 8.78 21.30 2.53
C GLU A 616 7.56 21.57 3.44
N PRO A 617 7.69 22.48 4.43
CA PRO A 617 6.59 22.81 5.34
C PRO A 617 5.32 23.26 4.62
N SER A 618 4.18 22.67 5.00
CA SER A 618 2.88 23.05 4.44
C SER A 618 2.38 24.38 5.00
N SER A 619 1.67 25.11 4.16
CA SER A 619 0.91 26.30 4.56
C SER A 619 -0.55 25.98 4.92
N LEU A 620 -1.00 24.76 4.64
CA LEU A 620 -2.36 24.31 4.87
C LEU A 620 -2.57 23.93 6.35
N PRO A 621 -3.73 24.25 6.94
CA PRO A 621 -4.02 23.88 8.32
C PRO A 621 -4.00 22.36 8.53
N GLY A 622 -3.37 21.90 9.60
CA GLY A 622 -3.36 20.48 9.98
C GLY A 622 -2.36 19.61 9.21
N GLN A 623 -1.58 20.19 8.31
CA GLN A 623 -0.51 19.52 7.56
C GLN A 623 0.85 20.00 8.06
N ILE A 624 1.84 19.11 8.11
CA ILE A 624 3.21 19.42 8.50
C ILE A 624 4.06 19.69 7.26
N ILE A 625 3.95 18.82 6.25
CA ILE A 625 4.63 18.95 4.95
C ILE A 625 3.62 18.97 3.80
N ASN A 626 4.03 19.45 2.62
CA ASN A 626 3.14 19.54 1.46
C ASN A 626 2.54 18.19 1.05
N LEU A 627 3.28 17.09 1.21
CA LEU A 627 2.79 15.75 0.87
C LEU A 627 1.62 15.29 1.75
N ASP A 628 1.44 15.88 2.94
CA ASP A 628 0.31 15.51 3.82
C ASP A 628 -1.05 15.82 3.18
N ASN A 629 -1.07 16.69 2.17
CA ASN A 629 -2.24 17.02 1.34
C ASN A 629 -2.72 15.86 0.45
N VAL A 630 -1.92 14.79 0.34
CA VAL A 630 -2.23 13.64 -0.52
C VAL A 630 -2.39 12.40 0.35
N LYS A 631 -3.49 11.67 0.13
CA LYS A 631 -3.78 10.38 0.75
C LYS A 631 -3.71 9.31 -0.33
N PHE A 632 -2.67 8.50 -0.32
CA PHE A 632 -2.50 7.38 -1.24
C PHE A 632 -3.14 6.12 -0.65
N ASN A 633 -4.04 5.49 -1.41
CA ASN A 633 -4.64 4.19 -1.10
C ASN A 633 -5.20 4.05 0.33
N THR A 634 -5.63 5.15 0.96
CA THR A 634 -6.08 5.09 2.34
C THR A 634 -7.51 4.56 2.40
N ALA A 635 -7.82 3.75 3.40
CA ALA A 635 -9.19 3.26 3.56
C ALA A 635 -10.18 4.37 3.96
N ALA A 636 -9.70 5.49 4.55
CA ALA A 636 -10.51 6.71 4.70
C ALA A 636 -10.79 7.44 3.37
N GLY A 637 -10.01 7.18 2.31
CA GLY A 637 -10.32 7.56 0.92
C GLY A 637 -11.19 6.52 0.19
N GLY A 638 -11.53 5.43 0.85
CA GLY A 638 -12.32 4.34 0.31
C GLY A 638 -11.58 3.39 -0.63
N GLY A 639 -10.25 3.38 -0.59
CA GLY A 639 -9.46 2.76 -1.65
C GLY A 639 -9.33 3.66 -2.87
N ALA A 640 -8.97 4.93 -2.63
CA ALA A 640 -8.76 5.96 -3.64
C ALA A 640 -7.48 6.73 -3.36
N THR A 641 -6.97 7.44 -4.37
CA THR A 641 -5.99 8.51 -4.21
C THR A 641 -6.71 9.84 -4.09
N VAL A 642 -6.44 10.57 -3.00
CA VAL A 642 -7.14 11.83 -2.66
C VAL A 642 -6.16 12.99 -2.57
N ILE A 643 -6.48 14.09 -3.25
CA ILE A 643 -5.84 15.40 -3.03
C ILE A 643 -6.85 16.25 -2.23
N GLU A 644 -6.53 16.52 -0.98
CA GLU A 644 -7.46 17.16 -0.03
C GLU A 644 -7.76 18.62 -0.40
N SER A 645 -6.72 19.39 -0.71
CA SER A 645 -6.81 20.77 -1.18
C SER A 645 -6.09 20.91 -2.51
N VAL A 646 -6.85 20.91 -3.60
CA VAL A 646 -6.29 21.09 -4.95
C VAL A 646 -5.67 22.49 -5.08
N SER A 647 -4.41 22.54 -5.47
CA SER A 647 -3.65 23.79 -5.53
C SER A 647 -3.94 24.63 -6.77
N ASN A 648 -3.55 25.91 -6.70
CA ASN A 648 -3.50 26.78 -7.87
C ASN A 648 -2.27 26.41 -8.71
N GLY A 649 -2.48 26.03 -9.96
CA GLY A 649 -1.40 25.66 -10.87
C GLY A 649 -1.90 24.75 -12.00
N ASP A 650 -1.42 24.93 -13.22
CA ASP A 650 -1.84 24.13 -14.39
C ASP A 650 -0.62 23.86 -15.30
N PRO A 651 -0.48 22.66 -15.87
CA PRO A 651 0.53 22.38 -16.89
C PRO A 651 0.23 23.07 -18.24
N TYR A 652 -0.83 23.88 -18.36
CA TYR A 652 -1.20 24.53 -19.61
C TYR A 652 -0.27 25.68 -19.97
N GLN A 653 0.64 25.40 -20.90
CA GLN A 653 1.66 26.33 -21.36
C GLN A 653 2.48 26.89 -20.20
N THR A 654 3.34 27.86 -20.51
CA THR A 654 4.03 28.60 -19.46
C THR A 654 3.01 29.24 -18.49
N PRO A 655 3.15 29.02 -17.18
CA PRO A 655 4.41 28.72 -16.50
C PRO A 655 4.74 27.25 -16.18
N ASN A 656 3.89 26.26 -16.44
CA ASN A 656 4.06 24.87 -15.99
C ASN A 656 4.21 24.75 -14.45
N ASP A 657 3.17 25.19 -13.75
CA ASP A 657 3.13 25.28 -12.29
C ASP A 657 2.16 24.31 -11.61
N GLY A 658 1.79 23.22 -12.27
CA GLY A 658 1.04 22.13 -11.61
C GLY A 658 1.89 21.41 -10.56
N GLU A 659 1.31 21.05 -9.41
CA GLU A 659 2.07 20.52 -8.26
C GLU A 659 1.75 19.07 -7.89
N TYR A 660 0.49 18.65 -7.92
CA TYR A 660 0.04 17.33 -7.45
C TYR A 660 -0.48 16.46 -8.61
N LEU A 661 0.35 16.29 -9.64
CA LEU A 661 -0.03 15.64 -10.92
C LEU A 661 0.66 14.27 -11.06
N PHE A 662 0.29 13.33 -10.19
CA PHE A 662 0.91 12.00 -10.09
C PHE A 662 0.58 11.09 -11.29
N HIS A 663 1.47 10.14 -11.59
CA HIS A 663 1.27 9.16 -12.65
C HIS A 663 1.94 7.82 -12.39
N THR A 664 1.49 6.80 -13.12
CA THR A 664 2.19 5.52 -13.31
C THR A 664 2.89 5.48 -14.68
N GLY A 665 3.77 4.51 -14.86
CA GLY A 665 4.57 4.29 -16.07
C GLY A 665 4.20 3.02 -16.82
N LEU A 666 4.22 3.09 -18.16
CA LEU A 666 3.93 1.96 -19.03
C LEU A 666 4.77 1.96 -20.31
N THR A 667 5.24 0.79 -20.74
CA THR A 667 5.71 0.54 -22.11
C THR A 667 4.63 -0.18 -22.92
N VAL A 668 4.30 0.32 -24.11
CA VAL A 668 3.36 -0.34 -25.03
C VAL A 668 4.12 -1.26 -25.99
N ALA A 669 3.80 -2.55 -26.00
CA ALA A 669 4.44 -3.48 -26.92
C ALA A 669 4.12 -3.10 -28.37
N PRO A 670 5.08 -3.18 -29.32
CA PRO A 670 4.83 -2.80 -30.71
C PRO A 670 3.82 -3.69 -31.47
N THR A 671 3.37 -4.79 -30.85
CA THR A 671 2.31 -5.68 -31.35
C THR A 671 0.90 -5.28 -30.91
N VAL A 672 0.77 -4.25 -30.07
CA VAL A 672 -0.53 -3.68 -29.70
C VAL A 672 -1.06 -2.86 -30.87
N ASP A 673 -2.20 -3.30 -31.43
CA ASP A 673 -2.88 -2.60 -32.52
C ASP A 673 -3.59 -1.36 -32.00
N THR A 674 -4.35 -1.50 -30.92
CA THR A 674 -4.99 -0.40 -30.20
C THR A 674 -5.02 -0.68 -28.71
N PHE A 675 -5.08 0.36 -27.90
CA PHE A 675 -5.38 0.23 -26.48
C PHE A 675 -6.32 1.33 -26.01
N ASN A 676 -7.10 1.03 -24.98
CA ASN A 676 -7.97 1.99 -24.31
C ASN A 676 -7.49 2.19 -22.89
N ILE A 677 -7.37 3.44 -22.47
CA ILE A 677 -7.18 3.81 -21.07
C ILE A 677 -8.51 4.33 -20.54
N GLU A 678 -8.97 3.77 -19.43
CA GLU A 678 -10.09 4.27 -18.65
C GLU A 678 -9.58 4.77 -17.29
N TRP A 679 -9.97 5.98 -16.91
CA TRP A 679 -9.77 6.51 -15.56
C TRP A 679 -11.12 6.70 -14.91
N SER A 680 -11.27 6.26 -13.67
CA SER A 680 -12.46 6.49 -12.86
C SER A 680 -12.16 7.43 -11.68
N MET A 681 -13.10 8.33 -11.40
CA MET A 681 -12.98 9.30 -10.30
C MET A 681 -14.36 9.75 -9.82
N PHE A 682 -14.42 10.31 -8.61
CA PHE A 682 -15.66 10.84 -8.08
C PHE A 682 -15.96 12.23 -8.64
N ASN A 683 -17.22 12.49 -8.92
CA ASN A 683 -17.70 13.76 -9.45
C ASN A 683 -17.65 14.83 -8.35
N PRO A 684 -16.91 15.93 -8.50
CA PRO A 684 -16.88 17.00 -7.50
C PRO A 684 -18.25 17.69 -7.29
N GLY A 685 -19.15 17.58 -8.27
CA GLY A 685 -20.52 18.10 -8.19
C GLY A 685 -20.56 19.56 -7.78
N SER A 686 -21.32 19.86 -6.72
CA SER A 686 -21.43 21.22 -6.19
C SER A 686 -20.20 21.76 -5.46
N GLN A 687 -19.15 20.96 -5.24
CA GLN A 687 -17.87 21.44 -4.69
C GLN A 687 -17.10 22.29 -5.72
N PHE A 688 -17.38 22.13 -7.03
CA PHE A 688 -16.93 23.09 -8.03
C PHE A 688 -17.73 24.38 -7.90
N THR A 689 -17.07 25.41 -7.37
CA THR A 689 -17.69 26.71 -7.07
C THR A 689 -17.20 27.83 -7.99
N GLY A 690 -16.13 27.57 -8.75
CA GLY A 690 -15.40 28.59 -9.49
C GLY A 690 -14.99 28.13 -10.90
N SER A 691 -14.84 29.09 -11.81
CA SER A 691 -14.45 28.79 -13.18
C SER A 691 -13.04 28.21 -13.28
N PHE A 692 -12.79 27.32 -14.24
CA PHE A 692 -11.51 26.64 -14.50
C PHE A 692 -11.05 25.63 -13.44
N GLN A 693 -11.88 25.32 -12.43
CA GLN A 693 -11.66 24.13 -11.63
C GLN A 693 -11.77 22.90 -12.52
N GLN A 694 -10.80 22.00 -12.42
CA GLN A 694 -10.70 20.82 -13.29
C GLN A 694 -10.33 19.57 -12.51
N ILE A 695 -10.93 18.45 -12.92
CA ILE A 695 -10.54 17.09 -12.51
C ILE A 695 -10.52 16.21 -13.76
N GLY A 696 -9.57 15.29 -13.84
CA GLY A 696 -9.43 14.41 -14.98
C GLY A 696 -8.10 13.67 -15.00
N ALA A 697 -7.58 13.47 -16.19
CA ALA A 697 -6.42 12.63 -16.41
C ALA A 697 -5.55 13.12 -17.57
N TYR A 698 -4.39 12.51 -17.73
CA TYR A 698 -3.48 12.78 -18.83
C TYR A 698 -2.67 11.55 -19.24
N ILE A 699 -2.12 11.62 -20.45
CA ILE A 699 -0.98 10.81 -20.87
C ILE A 699 0.13 11.70 -21.44
N GLY A 700 1.38 11.24 -21.42
CA GLY A 700 2.45 11.95 -22.09
C GLY A 700 3.83 11.47 -21.71
N THR A 701 4.78 12.39 -21.82
CA THR A 701 6.19 12.17 -21.46
C THR A 701 6.46 12.24 -19.96
N GLY A 702 5.45 12.61 -19.18
CA GLY A 702 5.56 12.87 -17.75
C GLY A 702 6.16 14.23 -17.40
N ASP A 703 6.43 15.10 -18.39
CA ASP A 703 6.66 16.53 -18.16
C ASP A 703 5.39 17.38 -18.39
N GLN A 704 5.41 18.60 -17.87
CA GLN A 704 4.32 19.57 -18.04
C GLN A 704 4.30 20.27 -19.40
N SER A 705 5.19 19.91 -20.34
CA SER A 705 5.30 20.54 -21.67
C SER A 705 4.77 19.67 -22.81
N ASN A 706 4.61 18.36 -22.59
CA ASN A 706 4.30 17.37 -23.62
C ASN A 706 3.29 16.34 -23.11
N TYR A 707 2.00 16.63 -23.26
CA TYR A 707 0.91 15.80 -22.75
C TYR A 707 -0.38 15.92 -23.58
N LEU A 708 -1.24 14.91 -23.45
CA LEU A 708 -2.65 14.95 -23.83
C LEU A 708 -3.49 14.83 -22.56
N LYS A 709 -4.21 15.90 -22.17
CA LYS A 709 -5.12 15.89 -21.00
C LYS A 709 -6.59 15.85 -21.40
N LEU A 710 -7.38 15.15 -20.59
CA LEU A 710 -8.82 15.01 -20.66
C LEU A 710 -9.39 15.44 -19.30
N VAL A 711 -10.19 16.50 -19.27
CA VAL A 711 -10.69 17.04 -17.99
C VAL A 711 -12.16 17.43 -18.05
N ALA A 712 -12.84 17.22 -16.94
CA ALA A 712 -14.11 17.86 -16.61
C ALA A 712 -13.77 19.21 -16.00
N ILE A 713 -14.20 20.30 -16.65
CA ILE A 713 -13.82 21.67 -16.28
C ILE A 713 -15.06 22.56 -16.10
N GLU A 714 -15.03 23.41 -15.08
CA GLU A 714 -16.10 24.36 -14.82
C GLU A 714 -15.91 25.65 -15.64
N ASN A 715 -16.41 25.76 -16.87
CA ASN A 715 -16.53 27.07 -17.56
C ASN A 715 -17.47 26.98 -18.77
N PRO A 716 -18.43 27.90 -19.01
CA PRO A 716 -19.14 28.73 -18.03
C PRO A 716 -20.09 27.91 -17.13
N GLY A 717 -20.11 26.58 -17.31
CA GLY A 717 -20.71 25.56 -16.44
C GLY A 717 -20.57 24.20 -17.13
N GLY A 718 -19.88 23.23 -16.53
CA GLY A 718 -19.72 21.86 -17.05
C GLY A 718 -19.26 21.71 -18.51
N GLU A 719 -17.97 21.51 -18.75
CA GLU A 719 -17.40 21.16 -20.06
C GLU A 719 -16.49 19.93 -19.98
N PHE A 720 -16.44 19.16 -21.07
CA PHE A 720 -15.38 18.21 -21.34
C PHE A 720 -14.31 18.87 -22.21
N GLN A 721 -13.14 19.10 -21.64
CA GLN A 721 -12.01 19.70 -22.33
C GLN A 721 -10.95 18.65 -22.67
N VAL A 722 -10.42 18.74 -23.89
CA VAL A 722 -9.29 17.94 -24.37
C VAL A 722 -8.21 18.89 -24.85
N VAL A 723 -6.99 18.75 -24.33
CA VAL A 723 -5.82 19.54 -24.73
C VAL A 723 -4.66 18.63 -25.09
N LEU A 724 -4.15 18.77 -26.31
CA LEU A 724 -2.85 18.23 -26.71
C LEU A 724 -1.85 19.37 -26.71
N GLU A 725 -0.87 19.28 -25.82
CA GLU A 725 0.25 20.20 -25.73
C GLU A 725 1.56 19.49 -26.07
N ASP A 726 2.38 20.15 -26.86
CA ASP A 726 3.71 19.65 -27.24
C ASP A 726 4.69 20.82 -27.28
N SER A 727 5.80 20.72 -26.54
CA SER A 727 6.80 21.77 -26.38
C SER A 727 6.21 23.12 -25.94
N ASP A 728 5.36 23.13 -24.90
CA ASP A 728 4.61 24.30 -24.38
C ASP A 728 3.64 24.95 -25.40
N ALA A 729 3.30 24.24 -26.47
CA ALA A 729 2.37 24.73 -27.49
C ALA A 729 1.11 23.86 -27.54
N ALA A 730 -0.03 24.45 -27.19
CA ALA A 730 -1.33 23.80 -27.33
C ALA A 730 -1.68 23.61 -28.82
N LEU A 731 -1.51 22.38 -29.32
CA LEU A 731 -1.82 21.97 -30.69
C LEU A 731 -3.32 21.72 -30.85
N VAL A 732 -3.95 21.15 -29.82
CA VAL A 732 -5.40 20.99 -29.71
C VAL A 732 -5.86 21.58 -28.37
N ASN A 733 -6.99 22.28 -28.40
CA ASN A 733 -7.73 22.69 -27.21
C ASN A 733 -9.20 22.78 -27.60
N THR A 734 -9.96 21.75 -27.25
CA THR A 734 -11.39 21.63 -27.60
C THR A 734 -12.22 21.47 -26.34
N ASN A 735 -13.38 22.12 -26.33
CA ASN A 735 -14.32 22.08 -25.23
C ASN A 735 -15.68 21.62 -25.76
N VAL A 736 -16.26 20.60 -25.13
CA VAL A 736 -17.61 20.11 -25.41
C VAL A 736 -18.49 20.45 -24.21
N GLN A 737 -19.53 21.24 -24.46
CA GLN A 737 -20.48 21.67 -23.43
C GLN A 737 -21.31 20.48 -22.91
N ILE A 738 -21.36 20.32 -21.58
CA ILE A 738 -22.13 19.29 -20.86
C ILE A 738 -22.84 19.95 -19.67
N ASP A 739 -23.99 20.58 -19.93
CA ASP A 739 -24.71 21.46 -18.99
C ASP A 739 -25.07 20.80 -17.64
N ASP A 740 -25.13 19.47 -17.57
CA ASP A 740 -25.51 18.72 -16.38
C ASP A 740 -24.37 17.95 -15.70
N LEU A 741 -23.12 18.05 -16.18
CA LEU A 741 -21.98 17.27 -15.68
C LEU A 741 -21.82 17.32 -14.15
N PHE A 742 -21.97 18.50 -13.55
CA PHE A 742 -21.78 18.72 -12.10
C PHE A 742 -23.10 18.87 -11.32
N ASN A 743 -24.24 18.51 -11.92
CA ASN A 743 -25.56 18.60 -11.25
C ASN A 743 -25.87 17.39 -10.36
N TYR A 744 -24.91 16.48 -10.18
CA TYR A 744 -25.09 15.20 -9.49
C TYR A 744 -24.30 15.13 -8.17
N SER A 745 -24.59 14.10 -7.38
CA SER A 745 -23.98 13.85 -6.06
C SER A 745 -22.48 13.62 -6.15
N THR A 746 -21.74 13.93 -5.08
CA THR A 746 -20.30 13.63 -4.97
C THR A 746 -19.97 12.14 -4.90
N SER A 747 -20.98 11.28 -4.75
CA SER A 747 -20.87 9.82 -4.81
C SER A 747 -20.93 9.25 -6.23
N GLU A 748 -21.35 10.06 -7.23
CA GLU A 748 -21.41 9.61 -8.63
C GLU A 748 -20.02 9.65 -9.26
N GLN A 749 -19.73 8.72 -10.19
CA GLN A 749 -18.44 8.65 -10.85
C GLN A 749 -18.41 9.32 -12.23
N ILE A 750 -17.22 9.78 -12.61
CA ILE A 750 -16.83 10.21 -13.95
C ILE A 750 -15.80 9.21 -14.48
N TYR A 751 -15.98 8.77 -15.72
CA TYR A 751 -15.04 7.94 -16.46
C TYR A 751 -14.50 8.70 -17.66
N PHE A 752 -13.18 8.83 -17.76
CA PHE A 752 -12.52 9.25 -18.99
C PHE A 752 -12.03 8.04 -19.75
N ASN A 753 -12.32 7.98 -21.04
CA ASN A 753 -11.88 6.90 -21.92
C ASN A 753 -11.04 7.48 -23.07
N LEU A 754 -9.91 6.85 -23.38
CA LEU A 754 -9.01 7.26 -24.44
C LEU A 754 -8.57 6.04 -25.28
N GLU A 755 -9.20 5.87 -26.44
CA GLU A 755 -8.82 4.84 -27.41
C GLU A 755 -7.66 5.34 -28.28
N ILE A 756 -6.57 4.59 -28.34
CA ILE A 756 -5.33 4.96 -29.01
C ILE A 756 -4.97 3.90 -30.05
N ASP A 757 -4.66 4.36 -31.27
CA ASP A 757 -4.00 3.57 -32.32
C ASP A 757 -2.55 4.08 -32.44
N PRO A 758 -1.55 3.35 -31.87
CA PRO A 758 -0.15 3.76 -31.87
C PRO A 758 0.45 3.88 -33.27
N VAL A 759 -0.05 3.11 -34.22
CA VAL A 759 0.49 3.04 -35.59
C VAL A 759 -0.08 4.16 -36.45
N ALA A 760 -1.37 4.46 -36.32
CA ALA A 760 -2.00 5.59 -36.98
C ALA A 760 -1.63 6.93 -36.31
N GLY A 761 -1.21 6.90 -35.04
CA GLY A 761 -0.95 8.10 -34.25
C GLY A 761 -2.24 8.88 -33.99
N ILE A 762 -3.33 8.17 -33.68
CA ILE A 762 -4.65 8.76 -33.42
C ILE A 762 -5.10 8.40 -32.01
N ALA A 763 -5.64 9.39 -31.29
CA ALA A 763 -6.29 9.18 -30.00
C ALA A 763 -7.73 9.71 -30.04
N THR A 764 -8.69 8.93 -29.54
CA THR A 764 -10.12 9.28 -29.55
C THR A 764 -10.64 9.33 -28.10
N PRO A 765 -10.88 10.54 -27.56
CA PRO A 765 -11.28 10.71 -26.17
C PRO A 765 -12.80 10.65 -26.01
N SER A 766 -13.28 10.22 -24.85
CA SER A 766 -14.67 10.36 -24.42
C SER A 766 -14.78 10.49 -22.91
N ILE A 767 -15.92 11.01 -22.45
CA ILE A 767 -16.28 11.12 -21.03
C ILE A 767 -17.62 10.42 -20.80
N SER A 768 -17.74 9.67 -19.73
CA SER A 768 -19.02 9.16 -19.21
C SER A 768 -19.21 9.62 -17.77
N TYR A 769 -20.43 9.96 -17.35
CA TYR A 769 -20.72 10.39 -15.98
C TYR A 769 -22.05 9.82 -15.48
N GLY A 770 -22.09 9.47 -14.19
CA GLY A 770 -23.27 8.94 -13.52
C GLY A 770 -24.39 9.98 -13.43
N THR A 771 -25.64 9.57 -13.68
CA THR A 771 -26.81 10.46 -13.68
C THR A 771 -27.70 10.32 -12.44
N GLY A 772 -27.22 9.68 -11.37
CA GLY A 772 -27.94 9.54 -10.09
C GLY A 772 -29.09 8.53 -10.09
N ASP A 773 -29.30 7.81 -11.20
CA ASP A 773 -30.33 6.79 -11.38
C ASP A 773 -29.76 5.43 -11.78
N GLY A 774 -28.45 5.24 -11.55
CA GLY A 774 -27.69 4.05 -11.94
C GLY A 774 -27.40 3.98 -13.45
N ASN A 775 -27.69 5.03 -14.22
CA ASN A 775 -27.31 5.14 -15.63
C ASN A 775 -26.11 6.07 -15.83
N PHE A 776 -25.48 5.94 -16.99
CA PHE A 776 -24.38 6.79 -17.44
C PHE A 776 -24.76 7.56 -18.70
N SER A 777 -24.31 8.81 -18.78
CA SER A 777 -24.35 9.64 -19.98
C SER A 777 -22.95 9.72 -20.57
N THR A 778 -22.79 9.46 -21.88
CA THR A 778 -21.49 9.45 -22.56
C THR A 778 -21.42 10.52 -23.64
N VAL A 779 -20.32 11.27 -23.67
CA VAL A 779 -20.01 12.29 -24.67
C VAL A 779 -18.66 11.97 -25.30
N ALA A 780 -18.65 11.78 -26.62
CA ALA A 780 -17.41 11.57 -27.36
C ALA A 780 -16.77 12.92 -27.75
N GLY A 781 -15.44 12.98 -27.67
CA GLY A 781 -14.64 14.03 -28.27
C GLY A 781 -14.29 13.72 -29.73
N GLU A 782 -13.57 14.64 -30.36
CA GLU A 782 -13.06 14.46 -31.72
C GLU A 782 -11.73 13.68 -31.69
N ALA A 783 -11.45 12.95 -32.78
CA ALA A 783 -10.16 12.26 -32.93
C ALA A 783 -8.99 13.26 -33.02
N ILE A 784 -7.93 12.97 -32.28
CA ILE A 784 -6.74 13.79 -32.12
C ILE A 784 -5.59 13.16 -32.91
N ASP A 785 -4.92 13.97 -33.74
CA ASP A 785 -3.72 13.58 -34.47
C ASP A 785 -2.48 13.82 -33.60
N LEU A 786 -1.75 12.74 -33.29
CA LEU A 786 -0.54 12.75 -32.49
C LEU A 786 0.74 12.74 -33.36
N ASN A 787 0.62 12.70 -34.68
CA ASN A 787 1.79 12.56 -35.55
C ASN A 787 2.78 13.73 -35.39
N GLY A 788 4.00 13.40 -34.97
CA GLY A 788 5.10 14.36 -34.80
C GLY A 788 5.14 15.05 -33.45
N THR A 789 4.41 14.56 -32.45
CA THR A 789 4.51 15.00 -31.04
C THR A 789 5.37 14.05 -30.22
N ASN A 790 5.95 14.56 -29.14
CA ASN A 790 6.66 13.78 -28.14
C ASN A 790 5.70 12.82 -27.38
N VAL A 791 4.40 13.15 -27.32
CA VAL A 791 3.38 12.24 -26.77
C VAL A 791 3.32 10.94 -27.58
N LEU A 792 3.36 11.01 -28.93
CA LEU A 792 3.41 9.81 -29.75
C LEU A 792 4.75 9.07 -29.59
N GLU A 793 5.85 9.79 -29.43
CA GLU A 793 7.16 9.17 -29.16
C GLU A 793 7.13 8.36 -27.86
N ALA A 794 6.50 8.88 -26.79
CA ALA A 794 6.32 8.16 -25.53
C ALA A 794 5.41 6.92 -25.69
N ILE A 795 4.27 7.05 -26.39
CA ILE A 795 3.37 5.92 -26.69
C ILE A 795 4.10 4.80 -27.43
N GLN A 796 5.01 5.15 -28.34
CA GLN A 796 5.77 4.19 -29.15
C GLN A 796 7.07 3.72 -28.48
N GLY A 797 7.36 4.15 -27.24
CA GLY A 797 8.57 3.78 -26.50
C GLY A 797 9.87 4.37 -27.08
N ASN A 798 9.78 5.48 -27.82
CA ASN A 798 10.90 6.15 -28.48
C ASN A 798 11.38 7.42 -27.76
N TYR A 799 10.65 7.88 -26.74
CA TYR A 799 11.01 9.09 -25.99
C TYR A 799 12.14 8.79 -25.00
N THR A 800 13.02 9.77 -24.81
CA THR A 800 14.17 9.65 -23.90
C THR A 800 14.33 10.88 -23.03
N VAL A 801 14.71 10.66 -21.77
CA VAL A 801 15.12 11.70 -20.82
C VAL A 801 16.60 11.51 -20.55
N ASN A 802 17.40 12.55 -20.80
CA ASN A 802 18.87 12.50 -20.68
C ASN A 802 19.55 11.34 -21.43
N GLY A 803 18.90 10.81 -22.47
CA GLY A 803 19.40 9.68 -23.26
C GLY A 803 19.02 8.30 -22.73
N GLN A 804 18.27 8.22 -21.63
CA GLN A 804 17.65 7.00 -21.14
C GLN A 804 16.23 6.87 -21.69
N ASN A 805 15.79 5.66 -22.03
CA ASN A 805 14.40 5.42 -22.44
C ASN A 805 13.47 5.62 -21.25
N THR A 806 12.29 6.17 -21.51
CA THR A 806 11.27 6.37 -20.49
C THR A 806 9.91 5.90 -21.00
N GLY A 807 9.08 5.40 -20.08
CA GLY A 807 7.74 4.92 -20.37
C GLY A 807 6.76 6.05 -20.69
N LEU A 808 5.58 5.64 -21.15
CA LEU A 808 4.40 6.51 -21.24
C LEU A 808 3.91 6.81 -19.81
N ALA A 809 3.88 8.08 -19.43
CA ALA A 809 3.22 8.52 -18.21
C ALA A 809 1.70 8.46 -18.39
N VAL A 810 0.99 7.84 -17.46
CA VAL A 810 -0.47 7.75 -17.42
C VAL A 810 -0.93 8.26 -16.05
N GLY A 811 -1.56 9.44 -16.01
CA GLY A 811 -1.64 10.20 -14.78
C GLY A 811 -2.96 10.86 -14.44
N LEU A 812 -3.03 11.32 -13.20
CA LEU A 812 -4.15 11.96 -12.54
C LEU A 812 -3.98 13.48 -12.61
N LEU A 813 -5.07 14.21 -12.86
CA LEU A 813 -5.01 15.67 -12.99
C LEU A 813 -6.13 16.33 -12.21
N SER A 814 -5.75 17.29 -11.36
CA SER A 814 -6.67 18.24 -10.77
C SER A 814 -6.02 19.62 -10.71
N SER A 815 -6.82 20.69 -10.78
CA SER A 815 -6.31 22.05 -10.61
C SER A 815 -7.41 23.02 -10.23
N ASN A 816 -7.03 24.01 -9.43
CA ASN A 816 -7.90 25.07 -8.92
C ASN A 816 -7.59 26.44 -9.55
N THR A 817 -7.01 26.45 -10.75
CA THR A 817 -6.41 27.65 -11.35
C THR A 817 -7.37 28.83 -11.44
N GLY A 818 -6.93 29.97 -10.88
CA GLY A 818 -7.66 31.23 -10.95
C GLY A 818 -8.73 31.39 -9.88
N GLN A 819 -8.85 30.43 -8.96
CA GLN A 819 -9.72 30.52 -7.79
C GLN A 819 -8.94 30.92 -6.54
N PRO A 820 -9.60 31.59 -5.56
CA PRO A 820 -9.05 31.75 -4.23
C PRO A 820 -8.74 30.39 -3.58
N GLU A 821 -7.68 30.32 -2.77
CA GLU A 821 -7.36 29.11 -1.99
C GLU A 821 -8.53 28.66 -1.09
N ALA A 822 -9.32 29.61 -0.60
CA ALA A 822 -10.52 29.32 0.20
C ALA A 822 -11.65 28.62 -0.57
N ASP A 823 -11.60 28.65 -1.90
CA ASP A 823 -12.59 28.03 -2.79
C ASP A 823 -12.05 26.73 -3.42
N THR A 824 -11.02 26.11 -2.81
CA THR A 824 -10.49 24.80 -3.22
C THR A 824 -11.54 23.68 -3.07
N PHE A 825 -11.24 22.52 -3.65
CA PHE A 825 -12.05 21.30 -3.61
C PHE A 825 -11.15 20.08 -3.41
N GLN A 826 -11.77 18.95 -3.08
CA GLN A 826 -11.09 17.65 -2.97
C GLN A 826 -11.19 16.88 -4.28
N ALA A 827 -10.07 16.36 -4.80
CA ALA A 827 -10.06 15.46 -5.94
C ALA A 827 -9.88 14.01 -5.46
N VAL A 828 -10.76 13.10 -5.89
CA VAL A 828 -10.75 11.68 -5.48
C VAL A 828 -10.70 10.80 -6.73
N PHE A 829 -9.60 10.08 -6.91
CA PHE A 829 -9.33 9.19 -8.04
C PHE A 829 -9.42 7.74 -7.60
N ASN A 830 -10.13 6.90 -8.35
CA ASN A 830 -10.45 5.53 -7.92
C ASN A 830 -9.54 4.49 -8.59
N ASP A 831 -9.42 4.48 -9.92
CA ASP A 831 -8.54 3.54 -10.62
C ASP A 831 -8.09 4.02 -12.02
N ILE A 832 -7.09 3.32 -12.54
CA ILE A 832 -6.64 3.37 -13.93
C ILE A 832 -6.71 1.96 -14.52
N GLN A 833 -7.52 1.77 -15.56
CA GLN A 833 -7.59 0.52 -16.31
C GLN A 833 -7.10 0.70 -17.74
N ILE A 834 -6.22 -0.19 -18.20
CA ILE A 834 -5.70 -0.18 -19.57
C ILE A 834 -5.98 -1.53 -20.23
N THR A 835 -6.70 -1.53 -21.35
CA THR A 835 -7.00 -2.74 -22.12
C THR A 835 -6.45 -2.62 -23.54
N ALA A 836 -5.65 -3.60 -23.95
CA ALA A 836 -5.08 -3.66 -25.29
C ALA A 836 -5.80 -4.67 -26.19
N THR A 837 -5.76 -4.40 -27.49
CA THR A 837 -6.04 -5.38 -28.54
C THR A 837 -4.81 -5.48 -29.44
N GLY A 838 -4.58 -6.67 -29.98
CA GLY A 838 -3.49 -6.89 -30.93
C GLY A 838 -3.32 -8.37 -31.23
N ASP A 839 -2.35 -8.65 -32.09
CA ASP A 839 -2.00 -10.01 -32.48
C ASP A 839 -0.87 -10.55 -31.58
N ASP A 840 -1.19 -11.58 -30.79
CA ASP A 840 -0.27 -12.29 -29.91
C ASP A 840 0.37 -13.52 -30.58
N SER A 841 0.18 -13.69 -31.90
CA SER A 841 0.75 -14.82 -32.62
C SER A 841 2.26 -14.75 -32.75
N GLU A 842 2.91 -15.85 -32.42
CA GLU A 842 4.35 -16.03 -32.60
C GLU A 842 4.63 -17.17 -33.58
N THR A 843 5.56 -16.96 -34.51
CA THR A 843 6.08 -18.01 -35.39
C THR A 843 7.60 -18.08 -35.28
N ILE A 844 8.11 -19.15 -34.67
CA ILE A 844 9.56 -19.43 -34.65
C ILE A 844 10.04 -19.74 -36.07
N LEU A 845 10.94 -18.91 -36.59
CA LEU A 845 11.50 -19.06 -37.93
C LEU A 845 12.84 -19.80 -37.90
N TYR A 846 13.68 -19.49 -36.90
CA TYR A 846 15.05 -20.00 -36.83
C TYR A 846 15.42 -20.43 -35.42
N ARG A 847 16.20 -21.51 -35.34
CA ARG A 847 16.87 -22.00 -34.12
C ARG A 847 18.27 -22.46 -34.48
N VAL A 848 19.28 -22.00 -33.73
CA VAL A 848 20.69 -22.36 -33.94
C VAL A 848 21.30 -22.80 -32.61
N ASN A 849 21.91 -23.99 -32.59
CA ASN A 849 22.78 -24.43 -31.50
C ASN A 849 24.21 -23.96 -31.79
N ALA A 850 24.60 -22.82 -31.22
CA ALA A 850 25.86 -22.16 -31.51
C ALA A 850 27.06 -22.93 -30.93
N GLY A 851 28.01 -23.26 -31.79
CA GLY A 851 29.17 -24.09 -31.43
C GLY A 851 28.89 -25.60 -31.31
N GLY A 852 27.65 -26.05 -31.50
CA GLY A 852 27.22 -27.44 -31.33
C GLY A 852 26.64 -28.13 -32.56
N GLU A 853 26.37 -29.43 -32.40
CA GLU A 853 25.65 -30.24 -33.37
C GLU A 853 24.13 -29.97 -33.32
N GLN A 854 23.38 -30.45 -34.31
CA GLN A 854 21.93 -30.26 -34.35
C GLN A 854 21.24 -30.90 -33.14
N VAL A 855 20.34 -30.16 -32.47
CA VAL A 855 19.55 -30.64 -31.33
C VAL A 855 18.07 -30.63 -31.68
N ALA A 856 17.35 -31.71 -31.36
CA ALA A 856 15.90 -31.76 -31.55
C ALA A 856 15.22 -30.79 -30.56
N ALA A 857 14.21 -30.05 -31.01
CA ALA A 857 13.45 -29.19 -30.13
C ALA A 857 12.54 -30.00 -29.19
N SER A 858 12.36 -29.50 -27.97
CA SER A 858 11.54 -30.12 -26.92
C SER A 858 10.04 -29.95 -27.16
N ASP A 859 9.66 -28.91 -27.89
CA ASP A 859 8.28 -28.49 -28.18
C ASP A 859 7.71 -29.11 -29.47
N GLY A 860 8.50 -29.92 -30.19
CA GLY A 860 8.11 -30.48 -31.48
C GLY A 860 8.20 -29.51 -32.65
N GLY A 861 8.74 -28.30 -32.43
CA GLY A 861 9.00 -27.29 -33.45
C GLY A 861 10.25 -27.58 -34.28
N ILE A 862 10.80 -26.52 -34.89
CA ILE A 862 12.00 -26.60 -35.73
C ILE A 862 13.18 -27.05 -34.86
N ALA A 863 13.99 -27.99 -35.34
CA ALA A 863 15.20 -28.42 -34.64
C ALA A 863 16.22 -27.28 -34.57
N TRP A 864 16.98 -27.20 -33.49
CA TRP A 864 18.11 -26.29 -33.35
C TRP A 864 19.21 -26.72 -34.32
N SER A 865 19.40 -25.95 -35.38
CA SER A 865 20.35 -26.24 -36.46
C SER A 865 21.79 -26.21 -35.95
N ALA A 866 22.64 -27.04 -36.55
CA ALA A 866 24.04 -27.16 -36.14
C ALA A 866 24.86 -25.92 -36.55
N ASP A 867 25.81 -25.55 -35.70
CA ASP A 867 26.83 -24.57 -35.97
C ASP A 867 28.15 -25.04 -35.35
N THR A 868 29.12 -25.46 -36.17
CA THR A 868 30.39 -26.00 -35.65
C THR A 868 31.59 -25.29 -36.28
N THR A 869 32.76 -25.38 -35.65
CA THR A 869 34.01 -24.80 -36.14
C THR A 869 34.37 -25.21 -37.58
N THR A 870 33.99 -26.43 -37.99
CA THR A 870 34.29 -27.00 -39.33
C THR A 870 33.13 -26.92 -40.31
N SER A 871 31.93 -26.61 -39.83
CA SER A 871 30.71 -26.50 -40.61
C SER A 871 29.85 -25.44 -39.95
N ASN A 872 30.15 -24.18 -40.27
CA ASN A 872 29.43 -23.03 -39.75
C ASN A 872 27.95 -23.07 -40.19
N SER A 873 27.09 -22.51 -39.34
CA SER A 873 25.70 -22.27 -39.71
C SER A 873 25.62 -21.45 -41.01
N PRO A 874 24.63 -21.72 -41.88
CA PRO A 874 24.40 -20.89 -43.06
C PRO A 874 24.03 -19.43 -42.71
N TYR A 875 23.59 -19.17 -41.48
CA TYR A 875 23.21 -17.85 -40.98
C TYR A 875 24.40 -17.07 -40.41
N LEU A 876 25.55 -17.72 -40.20
CA LEU A 876 26.77 -17.08 -39.71
C LEU A 876 27.53 -16.46 -40.89
N VAL A 877 27.28 -15.18 -41.16
CA VAL A 877 27.80 -14.47 -42.33
C VAL A 877 29.25 -14.00 -42.16
N ASP A 878 29.64 -13.66 -40.93
CA ASP A 878 31.04 -13.49 -40.54
C ASP A 878 31.29 -14.26 -39.23
N PRO A 879 32.15 -15.30 -39.23
CA PRO A 879 32.38 -16.09 -38.02
C PRO A 879 33.30 -15.42 -36.99
N GLY A 880 33.82 -14.22 -37.28
CA GLY A 880 34.87 -13.60 -36.48
C GLY A 880 36.09 -14.52 -36.36
N SER A 881 36.50 -14.81 -35.12
CA SER A 881 37.57 -15.75 -34.80
C SER A 881 37.24 -17.22 -35.12
N ASN A 882 35.98 -17.52 -35.42
CA ASN A 882 35.45 -18.84 -35.74
C ASN A 882 35.70 -19.89 -34.65
N ASN A 883 35.78 -19.49 -33.38
CA ASN A 883 36.03 -20.41 -32.29
C ASN A 883 34.73 -20.93 -31.68
N THR A 884 34.80 -22.16 -31.19
CA THR A 884 33.72 -22.79 -30.44
C THR A 884 34.30 -23.41 -29.17
N ALA A 885 33.50 -23.46 -28.10
CA ALA A 885 33.85 -24.12 -26.84
C ALA A 885 32.78 -25.13 -26.48
N SER A 886 33.18 -26.13 -25.69
CA SER A 886 32.26 -27.06 -25.05
C SER A 886 32.58 -27.16 -23.57
N PHE A 887 31.53 -27.28 -22.77
CA PHE A 887 31.61 -27.28 -21.32
C PHE A 887 30.99 -28.56 -20.75
N PRO A 888 31.25 -28.91 -19.48
CA PRO A 888 30.37 -29.81 -18.75
C PRO A 888 28.91 -29.31 -18.83
N PRO A 889 27.91 -30.18 -18.64
CA PRO A 889 26.52 -29.79 -18.77
C PRO A 889 26.20 -28.53 -17.98
N VAL A 890 25.80 -27.48 -18.71
CA VAL A 890 25.26 -26.24 -18.15
C VAL A 890 23.75 -26.45 -18.16
N GLU A 891 23.15 -26.53 -16.98
CA GLU A 891 21.72 -26.82 -16.90
C GLU A 891 20.92 -25.54 -17.20
N PRO A 892 19.77 -25.65 -17.89
CA PRO A 892 18.84 -24.54 -17.98
C PRO A 892 18.48 -24.04 -16.59
N GLY A 893 18.44 -22.72 -16.41
CA GLY A 893 17.91 -22.10 -15.20
C GLY A 893 16.43 -22.45 -15.00
N ALA A 894 15.95 -22.27 -13.76
CA ALA A 894 14.58 -22.66 -13.38
C ALA A 894 13.48 -21.97 -14.20
N THR A 895 13.78 -20.82 -14.79
CA THR A 895 12.87 -19.99 -15.60
C THR A 895 12.83 -20.38 -17.08
N ILE A 896 13.74 -21.23 -17.55
CA ILE A 896 13.80 -21.65 -18.96
C ILE A 896 12.96 -22.91 -19.19
N VAL A 897 11.78 -22.72 -19.79
CA VAL A 897 10.86 -23.82 -20.15
C VAL A 897 10.98 -24.14 -21.64
N GLY A 898 11.04 -25.43 -21.98
CA GLY A 898 10.93 -25.86 -23.38
C GLY A 898 12.20 -25.75 -24.22
N VAL A 899 13.34 -25.37 -23.64
CA VAL A 899 14.66 -25.39 -24.30
C VAL A 899 15.45 -26.64 -23.91
N PRO A 900 16.02 -27.41 -24.86
CA PRO A 900 16.84 -28.57 -24.52
C PRO A 900 18.13 -28.17 -23.80
N GLY A 901 18.45 -28.81 -22.67
CA GLY A 901 19.72 -28.60 -21.94
C GLY A 901 20.98 -28.61 -22.82
N PRO A 902 21.12 -29.52 -23.81
CA PRO A 902 22.30 -29.55 -24.70
C PRO A 902 22.58 -28.29 -25.52
N ILE A 903 21.68 -27.29 -25.53
CA ILE A 903 21.96 -25.98 -26.14
C ILE A 903 23.05 -25.24 -25.36
N PHE A 904 23.06 -25.34 -24.02
CA PHE A 904 24.02 -24.63 -23.18
C PHE A 904 25.40 -25.33 -23.05
N ASP A 905 25.51 -26.57 -23.53
CA ASP A 905 26.75 -27.36 -23.47
C ASP A 905 27.85 -26.84 -24.42
N THR A 906 27.48 -26.05 -25.42
CA THR A 906 28.38 -25.50 -26.43
C THR A 906 28.17 -24.02 -26.62
N SER A 907 29.24 -23.30 -26.98
CA SER A 907 29.14 -21.92 -27.39
C SER A 907 29.99 -21.62 -28.62
N ARG A 908 29.58 -20.58 -29.37
CA ARG A 908 30.45 -19.86 -30.30
C ARG A 908 30.87 -18.55 -29.66
N TYR A 909 32.16 -18.22 -29.76
CA TYR A 909 32.70 -16.99 -29.21
C TYR A 909 33.67 -16.32 -30.18
N ASP A 910 33.85 -15.01 -30.01
CA ASP A 910 34.67 -14.20 -30.90
C ASP A 910 35.86 -13.52 -30.21
N GLN A 911 37.08 -13.91 -30.58
CA GLN A 911 38.29 -13.27 -30.10
C GLN A 911 38.55 -11.93 -30.80
N LEU A 912 39.20 -10.99 -30.10
CA LEU A 912 39.51 -9.62 -30.55
C LEU A 912 40.23 -9.45 -31.92
N SER A 913 40.60 -10.54 -32.61
CA SER A 913 41.27 -10.49 -33.91
C SER A 913 40.33 -10.81 -35.07
N GLY A 914 39.96 -9.82 -35.86
CA GLY A 914 39.13 -10.02 -37.06
C GLY A 914 38.09 -8.93 -37.23
N SER A 915 37.13 -9.17 -38.12
CA SER A 915 35.82 -8.51 -38.04
C SER A 915 35.04 -9.11 -36.86
N PRO A 916 34.09 -8.36 -36.26
CA PRO A 916 33.14 -8.92 -35.30
C PRO A 916 32.34 -10.10 -35.86
N MET A 917 31.92 -11.02 -34.99
CA MET A 917 31.01 -12.10 -35.34
C MET A 917 29.63 -11.55 -35.74
N GLN A 918 29.16 -11.93 -36.93
CA GLN A 918 27.91 -11.44 -37.51
C GLN A 918 27.00 -12.59 -37.97
N TRP A 919 25.72 -12.47 -37.67
CA TRP A 919 24.66 -13.38 -38.12
C TRP A 919 23.65 -12.63 -38.98
N ALA A 920 23.09 -13.30 -39.98
CA ALA A 920 22.03 -12.76 -40.81
C ALA A 920 20.96 -13.82 -41.10
N PHE A 921 19.70 -13.44 -40.91
CA PHE A 921 18.54 -14.31 -41.08
C PHE A 921 17.59 -13.69 -42.10
N ASP A 922 17.40 -14.37 -43.23
CA ASP A 922 16.41 -13.93 -44.23
C ASP A 922 15.01 -14.03 -43.63
N VAL A 923 14.29 -12.93 -43.51
CA VAL A 923 12.92 -12.91 -43.03
C VAL A 923 11.98 -12.54 -44.17
N ALA A 924 11.03 -13.43 -44.47
CA ALA A 924 10.28 -13.38 -45.72
C ALA A 924 9.29 -12.20 -45.81
N GLN A 925 8.91 -11.63 -44.66
CA GLN A 925 8.01 -10.50 -44.56
C GLN A 925 8.70 -9.35 -43.82
N PRO A 926 8.57 -8.11 -44.28
CA PRO A 926 8.80 -6.97 -43.40
C PRO A 926 7.86 -7.05 -42.20
N GLY A 927 8.35 -6.76 -41.00
CA GLY A 927 7.54 -6.83 -39.79
C GLY A 927 8.38 -6.91 -38.52
N LEU A 928 7.69 -7.13 -37.40
CA LEU A 928 8.29 -7.23 -36.08
C LEU A 928 8.79 -8.66 -35.81
N TYR A 929 9.99 -8.74 -35.25
CA TYR A 929 10.65 -9.99 -34.89
C TYR A 929 11.21 -9.90 -33.48
N GLU A 930 11.18 -11.00 -32.74
CA GLU A 930 11.93 -11.17 -31.50
C GLU A 930 13.22 -11.96 -31.78
N VAL A 931 14.33 -11.44 -31.29
CA VAL A 931 15.62 -12.11 -31.22
C VAL A 931 15.78 -12.63 -29.81
N ARG A 932 15.96 -13.94 -29.64
CA ARG A 932 16.24 -14.58 -28.35
C ARG A 932 17.66 -15.14 -28.38
N LEU A 933 18.51 -14.66 -27.48
CA LEU A 933 19.89 -15.12 -27.30
C LEU A 933 19.99 -15.95 -26.02
N TYR A 934 20.39 -17.22 -26.18
CA TYR A 934 20.55 -18.15 -25.08
C TYR A 934 22.01 -18.18 -24.66
N GLY A 935 22.23 -18.00 -23.36
CA GLY A 935 23.54 -17.83 -22.75
C GLY A 935 23.66 -18.56 -21.42
N GLY A 936 24.76 -19.26 -21.21
CA GLY A 936 25.15 -19.83 -19.92
C GLY A 936 26.66 -19.86 -19.82
N GLU A 937 27.20 -19.17 -18.81
CA GLU A 937 28.65 -19.04 -18.68
C GLU A 937 29.27 -20.34 -18.14
N GLY A 938 29.92 -21.08 -19.04
CA GLY A 938 30.61 -22.33 -18.72
C GLY A 938 32.12 -22.17 -18.49
N PHE A 939 32.71 -21.03 -18.88
CA PHE A 939 34.14 -20.79 -18.76
C PHE A 939 34.50 -20.34 -17.35
N ALA A 940 35.32 -21.14 -16.66
CA ALA A 940 35.73 -20.89 -15.28
C ALA A 940 36.63 -19.65 -15.06
N GLY A 941 36.94 -18.88 -16.11
CA GLY A 941 37.69 -17.64 -16.00
C GLY A 941 36.82 -16.38 -16.05
N THR A 942 35.50 -16.53 -16.14
CA THR A 942 34.50 -15.45 -16.14
C THR A 942 33.31 -15.81 -15.25
N ASN A 943 33.60 -16.42 -14.10
CA ASN A 943 32.59 -16.97 -13.18
C ASN A 943 31.88 -15.90 -12.35
N ASP A 944 32.49 -14.73 -12.17
CA ASP A 944 31.94 -13.66 -11.36
C ASP A 944 31.37 -12.52 -12.25
N PRO A 945 30.37 -11.76 -11.77
CA PRO A 945 29.86 -10.58 -12.46
C PRO A 945 30.96 -9.59 -12.87
N GLY A 946 30.81 -8.97 -14.03
CA GLY A 946 31.72 -8.00 -14.64
C GLY A 946 32.94 -8.61 -15.34
N GLU A 947 33.15 -9.93 -15.28
CA GLU A 947 34.31 -10.57 -15.91
C GLU A 947 34.14 -10.81 -17.41
N ARG A 948 32.88 -10.86 -17.91
CA ARG A 948 32.56 -10.82 -19.33
C ARG A 948 31.33 -9.96 -19.56
N VAL A 949 31.51 -8.91 -20.35
CA VAL A 949 30.48 -7.92 -20.67
C VAL A 949 30.60 -7.59 -22.14
N PHE A 950 29.52 -7.67 -22.90
CA PHE A 950 29.55 -7.42 -24.34
C PHE A 950 28.19 -7.02 -24.88
N ASP A 951 28.19 -6.37 -26.05
CA ASP A 951 26.95 -5.89 -26.65
C ASP A 951 26.57 -6.74 -27.86
N VAL A 952 25.28 -6.73 -28.21
CA VAL A 952 24.81 -7.26 -29.50
C VAL A 952 23.97 -6.22 -30.20
N ALA A 953 24.46 -5.76 -31.37
CA ALA A 953 23.67 -4.92 -32.25
C ALA A 953 22.68 -5.77 -33.06
N VAL A 954 21.42 -5.32 -33.12
CA VAL A 954 20.34 -5.84 -33.96
C VAL A 954 19.97 -4.77 -34.96
N GLU A 955 19.99 -5.09 -36.26
CA GLU A 955 19.76 -4.11 -37.34
C GLU A 955 20.67 -2.87 -37.26
N GLY A 956 21.88 -3.05 -36.71
CA GLY A 956 22.92 -2.01 -36.62
C GLY A 956 22.78 -1.06 -35.42
N ALA A 957 21.82 -1.28 -34.52
CA ALA A 957 21.70 -0.59 -33.24
C ALA A 957 21.79 -1.60 -32.09
N VAL A 958 22.30 -1.21 -30.92
CA VAL A 958 22.31 -2.06 -29.72
C VAL A 958 21.02 -1.80 -28.93
N PRO A 959 20.09 -2.75 -28.86
CA PRO A 959 18.93 -2.63 -27.97
C PRO A 959 19.37 -2.70 -26.51
N THR A 960 18.64 -2.04 -25.60
CA THR A 960 18.96 -2.01 -24.16
C THR A 960 19.13 -3.40 -23.55
N SER A 961 18.29 -4.37 -23.95
CA SER A 961 18.41 -5.74 -23.43
C SER A 961 19.66 -6.48 -23.89
N PHE A 962 20.36 -5.95 -24.91
CA PHE A 962 21.62 -6.46 -25.45
C PHE A 962 22.79 -5.48 -25.26
N ASP A 963 22.62 -4.44 -24.45
CA ASP A 963 23.70 -3.56 -24.00
C ASP A 963 24.33 -4.16 -22.73
N ASP A 964 25.66 -4.19 -22.65
CA ASP A 964 26.40 -4.72 -21.50
C ASP A 964 25.93 -6.12 -21.01
N ILE A 965 25.70 -7.08 -21.92
CA ILE A 965 25.28 -8.45 -21.56
C ILE A 965 26.35 -9.12 -20.67
N ASP A 966 25.93 -9.51 -19.47
CA ASP A 966 26.66 -10.35 -18.53
C ASP A 966 25.79 -11.50 -18.00
N PHE A 967 25.96 -12.69 -18.57
CA PHE A 967 25.20 -13.88 -18.15
C PHE A 967 25.57 -14.38 -16.75
N SER A 968 26.78 -14.12 -16.25
CA SER A 968 27.17 -14.51 -14.88
C SER A 968 26.49 -13.60 -13.87
N ALA A 969 26.34 -12.31 -14.17
CA ALA A 969 25.54 -11.38 -13.36
C ALA A 969 24.05 -11.72 -13.38
N GLN A 970 23.49 -12.00 -14.57
CA GLN A 970 22.04 -12.20 -14.74
C GLN A 970 21.55 -13.57 -14.24
N PHE A 971 22.31 -14.64 -14.47
CA PHE A 971 21.84 -16.01 -14.23
C PHE A 971 22.75 -16.84 -13.30
N GLY A 972 23.97 -16.37 -13.05
CA GLY A 972 24.98 -17.09 -12.29
C GLY A 972 25.81 -18.08 -13.13
N TYR A 973 26.97 -18.47 -12.60
CA TYR A 973 27.89 -19.40 -13.25
C TYR A 973 27.26 -20.78 -13.47
N GLN A 974 27.42 -21.35 -14.68
CA GLN A 974 26.87 -22.64 -15.11
C GLN A 974 25.33 -22.75 -15.04
N THR A 975 24.64 -21.63 -15.13
CA THR A 975 23.18 -21.57 -15.28
C THR A 975 22.84 -21.00 -16.65
N GLY A 976 22.01 -21.70 -17.43
CA GLY A 976 21.53 -21.21 -18.73
C GLY A 976 20.35 -20.26 -18.60
N GLY A 977 20.36 -19.15 -19.32
CA GLY A 977 19.26 -18.19 -19.42
C GLY A 977 19.02 -17.72 -20.85
N VAL A 978 18.09 -16.77 -21.01
CA VAL A 978 17.74 -16.13 -22.28
C VAL A 978 17.63 -14.63 -22.07
N VAL A 979 18.17 -13.86 -23.00
CA VAL A 979 17.88 -12.43 -23.16
C VAL A 979 17.20 -12.24 -24.51
N SER A 980 16.27 -11.30 -24.62
CA SER A 980 15.59 -11.04 -25.89
C SER A 980 15.37 -9.58 -26.20
N SER A 981 15.22 -9.27 -27.48
CA SER A 981 14.88 -7.94 -27.99
C SER A 981 13.92 -8.09 -29.16
N THR A 982 12.96 -7.18 -29.28
CA THR A 982 12.16 -7.05 -30.49
C THR A 982 12.80 -6.06 -31.47
N VAL A 983 12.58 -6.25 -32.76
CA VAL A 983 13.09 -5.38 -33.82
C VAL A 983 12.15 -5.41 -35.02
N ASN A 984 11.93 -4.25 -35.65
CA ASN A 984 11.22 -4.19 -36.92
C ASN A 984 12.21 -4.33 -38.08
N VAL A 985 12.03 -5.35 -38.92
CA VAL A 985 12.90 -5.63 -40.07
C VAL A 985 12.21 -5.16 -41.34
N ALA A 986 12.82 -4.22 -42.06
CA ALA A 986 12.22 -3.62 -43.25
C ALA A 986 12.83 -4.11 -44.58
N ASP A 987 14.08 -4.56 -44.56
CA ASP A 987 14.83 -4.94 -45.76
C ASP A 987 14.76 -6.44 -46.08
N GLY A 988 14.09 -7.21 -45.22
CA GLY A 988 13.92 -8.66 -45.33
C GLY A 988 15.10 -9.48 -44.80
N THR A 989 16.05 -8.88 -44.10
CA THR A 989 17.17 -9.59 -43.46
C THR A 989 17.37 -9.06 -42.04
N LEU A 990 17.25 -9.93 -41.03
CA LEU A 990 17.59 -9.58 -39.66
C LEU A 990 19.09 -9.82 -39.43
N ASN A 991 19.81 -8.77 -39.04
CA ASN A 991 21.25 -8.76 -38.84
C ASN A 991 21.59 -8.65 -37.35
N LEU A 992 22.53 -9.49 -36.89
CA LEU A 992 23.12 -9.42 -35.56
C LEU A 992 24.63 -9.20 -35.67
N GLU A 993 25.19 -8.33 -34.85
CA GLU A 993 26.64 -8.12 -34.70
C GLU A 993 27.03 -8.16 -33.22
N PHE A 994 27.92 -9.08 -32.86
CA PHE A 994 28.42 -9.24 -31.49
C PHE A 994 29.64 -8.35 -31.28
N ILE A 995 29.54 -7.38 -30.37
CA ILE A 995 30.51 -6.30 -30.17
C ILE A 995 31.38 -6.61 -28.96
N HIS A 996 32.69 -6.40 -29.07
CA HIS A 996 33.63 -6.66 -27.97
C HIS A 996 33.56 -5.59 -26.87
N GLY A 997 33.30 -6.04 -25.64
CA GLY A 997 33.50 -5.27 -24.41
C GLY A 997 34.62 -5.86 -23.54
N VAL A 998 34.27 -6.36 -22.36
CA VAL A 998 35.16 -7.09 -21.45
C VAL A 998 35.16 -8.58 -21.83
N GLU A 999 36.35 -9.14 -22.08
CA GLU A 999 36.54 -10.52 -22.59
C GLU A 999 35.85 -10.72 -23.98
N ASN A 1000 35.60 -11.96 -24.41
CA ASN A 1000 35.11 -12.28 -25.74
C ASN A 1000 33.58 -12.46 -25.74
N PRO A 1001 32.82 -11.82 -26.65
CA PRO A 1001 31.39 -12.07 -26.79
C PRO A 1001 31.14 -13.51 -27.21
N PHE A 1002 30.00 -14.06 -26.75
CA PHE A 1002 29.62 -15.44 -27.06
C PHE A 1002 28.10 -15.64 -27.07
N VAL A 1003 27.68 -16.79 -27.61
CA VAL A 1003 26.30 -17.25 -27.55
C VAL A 1003 26.25 -18.79 -27.56
N ASN A 1004 25.29 -19.38 -26.85
CA ASN A 1004 25.00 -20.82 -26.85
C ASN A 1004 23.89 -21.17 -27.84
N GLY A 1005 22.86 -20.34 -27.94
CA GLY A 1005 21.78 -20.53 -28.91
C GLY A 1005 21.17 -19.23 -29.41
N ILE A 1006 20.62 -19.26 -30.62
CA ILE A 1006 19.88 -18.12 -31.20
C ILE A 1006 18.52 -18.65 -31.66
N GLU A 1007 17.44 -17.96 -31.29
CA GLU A 1007 16.10 -18.18 -31.83
C GLU A 1007 15.58 -16.85 -32.40
N ILE A 1008 14.97 -16.92 -33.59
CA ILE A 1008 14.33 -15.76 -34.24
C ILE A 1008 12.86 -16.08 -34.41
N VAL A 1009 12.01 -15.20 -33.87
CA VAL A 1009 10.56 -15.36 -33.82
C VAL A 1009 9.91 -14.22 -34.57
N GLN A 1010 8.97 -14.51 -35.46
CA GLN A 1010 8.11 -13.50 -36.06
C GLN A 1010 6.95 -13.22 -35.11
N LEU A 1011 6.68 -11.95 -34.84
CA LEU A 1011 5.57 -11.50 -34.00
C LEU A 1011 4.46 -10.89 -34.87
N GLY A 1012 3.23 -11.33 -34.67
CA GLY A 1012 2.05 -10.88 -35.41
C GLY A 1012 1.99 -11.40 -36.86
N ASP A 1013 0.78 -11.71 -37.32
CA ASP A 1013 0.49 -12.20 -38.67
C ASP A 1013 0.19 -11.01 -39.59
N ASN A 1014 1.20 -10.53 -40.33
CA ASN A 1014 1.02 -9.49 -41.37
C ASN A 1014 0.21 -9.98 -42.61
N THR A 1015 -0.65 -11.01 -42.46
CA THR A 1015 -1.36 -11.66 -43.57
C THR A 1015 -2.72 -11.05 -43.91
N THR A 1016 -3.16 -9.99 -43.23
CA THR A 1016 -4.42 -9.31 -43.54
C THR A 1016 -4.28 -7.79 -43.68
N VAL A 1017 -4.03 -7.34 -44.91
CA VAL A 1017 -4.45 -6.01 -45.43
C VAL A 1017 -5.44 -6.21 -46.56
#